data_AF-A0A5E4W5N3-F1
#
_entry.id   AF-A0A5E4W5N3-F1
#
_cell.length_a   1.000
_cell.length_b   1.000
_cell.length_c   1.000
_cell.angle_alpha   90.00
_cell.angle_beta   90.00
_cell.angle_gamma   90.00
#
_symmetry.space_group_name_H-M   'P 1'
#
loop_
_entity.id
_entity.type
_entity.pdbx_description
1 polymer ?
#
loop_
_entity_poly.entity_id
_entity_poly.type
_entity_poly.pdbx_seq_one_letter_code
_entity_poly.pdbx_strand_id
1 'polypeptide(L)'
;MFSDEAGVRHMDIFSHYTTRFEARKEEEYSIQEYLEICKKDSTAYATAAERMLSAIGEPELIDTHHDPRLSRLFSNKIIKIYPAFREFYGMEDTIEQIVSFFKHAAQGLEERKQILYLLGPPGGGKSSLAEKLKALMEDVPIYCLKGSPVHESPLGLFSPEEDGKILEEDFGIPLRYLNTIPSPWATKRLNEFNGDITKFRVVKVRPSVLQQIAIAKTEPGDENNQDISSLVGKVDIRKLEEYPQDDPDAYSYSGGLCLANRGLLEFVEMFKAPIKVLHPLLTATQEGNYKGTEGFGAIPFDGIVLAHSNEAEWQSFKGNRNNEAFLDRIYIVKVPYCLRVTDEVKIYEKLVKNSSLANAPRAPNVLKMLAQFAVLTRLKEPENSNIFSKVRVYDGENLKDIDPKAKSYQEYRDYAGVDEGMTGMSTRFAFKVLSKVFNFDNTEVAANPVHMLYVLEQQIEREQYPGEVEKRYLAYIKEYLTAPFVEFIGKEIQTAYLESYSEYGQNIFDRYVNFADLWIQDQEYRDPNTGEILDRNALNDELEKVEKPAGITNPKDFRNEIVNFVLRARANNAGKNPLWTSYEKLRAVIEKRMFSTTEDLLPVISFNAKSSKEDQEKHANFVNRMVEKGYTPKQVRLLVEWYLRVRKSS
;
A
#
# COMPACT_ATOMS: atom_id res chain seq x y z
N MET A 1 34.80 11.92 -36.93
CA MET A 1 35.09 10.76 -36.07
C MET A 1 34.22 10.93 -34.83
N PHE A 2 33.21 10.06 -34.70
CA PHE A 2 32.45 9.65 -33.51
C PHE A 2 31.92 10.77 -32.59
N SER A 3 30.64 10.84 -32.24
CA SER A 3 29.69 9.75 -32.00
C SER A 3 28.24 10.27 -32.00
N ASP A 4 27.36 9.40 -32.49
CA ASP A 4 25.91 9.53 -32.57
C ASP A 4 25.25 9.99 -31.27
N GLU A 5 24.58 11.14 -31.32
CA GLU A 5 23.42 11.42 -30.47
C GLU A 5 22.27 10.55 -30.98
N ALA A 6 22.09 9.38 -30.38
CA ALA A 6 20.91 8.56 -30.57
C ALA A 6 19.67 9.34 -30.10
N GLY A 7 19.03 10.01 -31.06
CA GLY A 7 17.77 10.71 -30.84
C GLY A 7 16.69 9.73 -30.41
N VAL A 8 16.30 9.80 -29.14
CA VAL A 8 15.01 9.30 -28.67
C VAL A 8 13.95 10.17 -29.35
N ARG A 9 13.48 9.76 -30.53
CA ARG A 9 12.30 10.37 -31.16
C ARG A 9 11.13 10.16 -30.20
N HIS A 10 10.72 11.23 -29.51
CA HIS A 10 9.42 11.27 -28.85
C HIS A 10 8.36 10.97 -29.91
N MET A 11 7.78 9.77 -29.86
CA MET A 11 6.60 9.41 -30.66
C MET A 11 5.46 10.35 -30.25
N ASP A 12 4.85 11.02 -31.23
CA ASP A 12 3.67 11.84 -31.02
C ASP A 12 2.51 10.99 -30.48
N ILE A 13 1.72 11.52 -29.55
CA ILE A 13 0.66 10.78 -28.84
C ILE A 13 -0.37 10.19 -29.82
N PHE A 14 -0.66 10.91 -30.91
CA PHE A 14 -1.58 10.44 -31.94
C PHE A 14 -0.99 9.28 -32.72
N SER A 15 0.30 9.35 -33.10
CA SER A 15 1.00 8.24 -33.76
C SER A 15 1.05 6.99 -32.89
N HIS A 16 1.37 7.14 -31.60
CA HIS A 16 1.39 6.03 -30.64
C HIS A 16 0.00 5.40 -30.47
N TYR A 17 -1.07 6.22 -30.40
CA TYR A 17 -2.44 5.71 -30.33
C TYR A 17 -2.83 4.93 -31.58
N THR A 18 -2.53 5.45 -32.77
CA THR A 18 -2.80 4.78 -34.05
C THR A 18 -2.06 3.46 -34.14
N THR A 19 -0.77 3.41 -33.80
CA THR A 19 0.01 2.16 -33.78
C THR A 19 -0.59 1.14 -32.79
N ARG A 20 -1.01 1.58 -31.59
CA ARG A 20 -1.67 0.72 -30.61
C ARG A 20 -3.03 0.20 -31.10
N PHE A 21 -3.78 1.02 -31.82
CA PHE A 21 -5.06 0.63 -32.41
C PHE A 21 -4.87 -0.35 -33.57
N GLU A 22 -3.88 -0.13 -34.43
CA GLU A 22 -3.52 -1.05 -35.52
C GLU A 22 -3.01 -2.39 -34.98
N ALA A 23 -2.20 -2.39 -33.92
CA ALA A 23 -1.78 -3.61 -33.23
C ALA A 23 -2.92 -4.36 -32.53
N ARG A 24 -4.11 -3.75 -32.42
CA ARG A 24 -5.34 -4.36 -31.90
C ARG A 24 -6.28 -4.84 -33.01
N LYS A 25 -5.97 -4.60 -34.29
CA LYS A 25 -6.77 -5.17 -35.39
C LYS A 25 -6.70 -6.68 -35.36
N GLU A 26 -7.82 -7.30 -35.70
CA GLU A 26 -7.92 -8.76 -35.79
C GLU A 26 -7.01 -9.26 -36.91
N GLU A 27 -6.07 -10.12 -36.55
CA GLU A 27 -5.32 -10.91 -37.51
C GLU A 27 -6.11 -12.20 -37.78
N GLU A 28 -6.39 -12.47 -39.06
CA GLU A 28 -7.16 -13.64 -39.47
C GLU A 28 -6.24 -14.75 -40.01
N TYR A 29 -6.54 -15.98 -39.62
CA TYR A 29 -5.80 -17.18 -39.95
C TYR A 29 -6.76 -18.30 -40.40
N SER A 30 -6.29 -19.20 -41.24
CA SER A 30 -6.89 -20.52 -41.41
C SER A 30 -6.58 -21.42 -40.21
N ILE A 31 -7.34 -22.52 -40.05
CA ILE A 31 -7.05 -23.53 -39.02
C ILE A 31 -5.63 -24.10 -39.18
N GLN A 32 -5.18 -24.36 -40.42
CA GLN A 32 -3.82 -24.84 -40.67
C GLN A 32 -2.76 -23.84 -40.21
N GLU A 33 -2.91 -22.56 -40.57
CA GLU A 33 -1.97 -21.51 -40.13
C GLU A 33 -1.95 -21.38 -38.60
N TYR A 34 -3.11 -21.50 -37.94
CA TYR A 34 -3.19 -21.54 -36.48
C TYR A 34 -2.42 -22.73 -35.89
N LEU A 35 -2.57 -23.94 -36.43
CA LEU A 35 -1.82 -25.11 -35.95
C LEU A 35 -0.31 -24.97 -36.15
N GLU A 36 0.13 -24.36 -37.26
CA GLU A 36 1.54 -24.02 -37.48
C GLU A 36 2.07 -22.96 -36.50
N ILE A 37 1.21 -22.03 -36.05
CA ILE A 37 1.55 -21.08 -34.99
C ILE A 37 1.70 -21.83 -33.66
N CYS A 38 0.77 -22.72 -33.31
CA CYS A 38 0.84 -23.54 -32.08
C CYS A 38 2.16 -24.31 -31.99
N LYS A 39 2.66 -24.83 -33.11
CA LYS A 39 3.94 -25.54 -33.17
C LYS A 39 5.15 -24.69 -32.79
N LYS A 40 5.09 -23.37 -33.01
CA LYS A 40 6.19 -22.43 -32.75
C LYS A 40 6.02 -21.67 -31.43
N ASP A 41 4.78 -21.44 -31.03
CA ASP A 41 4.42 -20.59 -29.91
C ASP A 41 3.34 -21.25 -29.05
N SER A 42 3.74 -21.76 -27.89
CA SER A 42 2.83 -22.39 -26.93
C SER A 42 1.82 -21.41 -26.33
N THR A 43 2.04 -20.09 -26.43
CA THR A 43 1.07 -19.10 -25.95
C THR A 43 -0.20 -19.07 -26.78
N ALA A 44 -0.18 -19.60 -28.00
CA ALA A 44 -1.36 -19.65 -28.88
C ALA A 44 -2.50 -20.51 -28.32
N TYR A 45 -2.16 -21.59 -27.62
CA TYR A 45 -3.10 -22.50 -26.96
C TYR A 45 -3.03 -22.44 -25.42
N ALA A 46 -2.34 -21.43 -24.87
CA ALA A 46 -2.22 -21.27 -23.43
C ALA A 46 -3.59 -21.04 -22.76
N THR A 47 -3.76 -21.68 -21.61
CA THR A 47 -4.91 -21.51 -20.73
C THR A 47 -4.95 -20.09 -20.12
N ALA A 48 -6.11 -19.68 -19.60
CA ALA A 48 -6.23 -18.41 -18.90
C ALA A 48 -5.22 -18.27 -17.73
N ALA A 49 -4.91 -19.36 -17.04
CA ALA A 49 -3.96 -19.37 -15.92
C ALA A 49 -2.50 -19.19 -16.37
N GLU A 50 -2.08 -19.88 -17.44
CA GLU A 50 -0.75 -19.71 -18.02
C GLU A 50 -0.53 -18.30 -18.55
N ARG A 51 -1.54 -17.74 -19.25
CA ARG A 51 -1.49 -16.34 -19.71
C ARG A 51 -1.40 -15.35 -18.56
N MET A 52 -2.13 -15.59 -17.47
CA MET A 52 -2.02 -14.76 -16.27
C MET A 52 -0.62 -14.81 -15.65
N LEU A 53 -0.01 -15.99 -15.52
CA LEU A 53 1.36 -16.12 -15.01
C LEU A 53 2.37 -15.40 -15.89
N SER A 54 2.24 -15.55 -17.22
CA SER A 54 3.07 -14.84 -18.18
C SER A 54 2.95 -13.32 -18.03
N ALA A 55 1.74 -12.80 -17.79
CA ALA A 55 1.50 -11.38 -17.57
C ALA A 55 2.01 -10.89 -16.19
N ILE A 56 1.89 -11.69 -15.14
CA ILE A 56 2.44 -11.39 -13.81
C ILE A 56 3.98 -11.29 -13.86
N GLY A 57 4.61 -12.20 -14.62
CA GLY A 57 6.05 -12.27 -14.79
C GLY A 57 6.78 -12.95 -13.63
N GLU A 58 8.11 -13.03 -13.76
CA GLU A 58 8.97 -13.66 -12.75
C GLU A 58 9.15 -12.77 -11.50
N PRO A 59 9.25 -13.37 -10.30
CA PRO A 59 9.47 -12.62 -9.08
C PRO A 59 10.93 -12.16 -8.96
N GLU A 60 11.11 -10.98 -8.38
CA GLU A 60 12.39 -10.53 -7.85
C GLU A 60 12.61 -11.16 -6.47
N LEU A 61 13.72 -11.87 -6.31
CA LEU A 61 14.11 -12.49 -5.05
C LEU A 61 14.85 -11.46 -4.19
N ILE A 62 14.26 -11.10 -3.05
CA ILE A 62 14.88 -10.18 -2.10
C ILE A 62 15.39 -10.98 -0.91
N ASP A 63 16.72 -10.97 -0.73
CA ASP A 63 17.36 -11.50 0.47
C ASP A 63 17.16 -10.50 1.62
N THR A 64 16.36 -10.91 2.59
CA THR A 64 16.03 -10.07 3.75
C THR A 64 17.15 -10.02 4.79
N HIS A 65 18.21 -10.83 4.65
CA HIS A 65 19.34 -10.84 5.59
C HIS A 65 20.11 -9.52 5.63
N HIS A 66 20.24 -8.85 4.49
CA HIS A 66 21.02 -7.61 4.37
C HIS A 66 20.29 -6.37 4.90
N ASP A 67 18.98 -6.43 5.06
CA ASP A 67 18.17 -5.34 5.60
C ASP A 67 17.75 -5.69 7.05
N PRO A 68 18.26 -4.98 8.08
CA PRO A 68 17.92 -5.27 9.48
C PRO A 68 16.42 -5.23 9.80
N ARG A 69 15.63 -4.42 9.08
CA ARG A 69 14.18 -4.33 9.25
C ARG A 69 13.50 -5.54 8.62
N LEU A 70 13.80 -5.85 7.36
CA LEU A 70 13.22 -7.00 6.67
C LEU A 70 13.64 -8.33 7.30
N SER A 71 14.90 -8.43 7.75
CA SER A 71 15.45 -9.58 8.48
C SER A 71 14.58 -9.94 9.69
N ARG A 72 14.11 -8.95 10.45
CA ARG A 72 13.24 -9.17 11.62
C ARG A 72 11.82 -9.56 11.25
N LEU A 73 11.29 -9.01 10.15
CA LEU A 73 9.92 -9.26 9.70
C LEU A 73 9.78 -10.64 9.05
N PHE A 74 10.79 -11.07 8.30
CA PHE A 74 10.76 -12.29 7.49
C PHE A 74 11.73 -13.38 7.98
N SER A 75 12.39 -13.18 9.12
CA SER A 75 13.31 -14.14 9.72
C SER A 75 14.43 -14.59 8.77
N ASN A 76 15.04 -13.63 8.05
CA ASN A 76 16.06 -13.86 7.02
C ASN A 76 15.62 -14.76 5.84
N LYS A 77 14.32 -14.92 5.61
CA LYS A 77 13.82 -15.65 4.44
C LYS A 77 14.00 -14.83 3.17
N ILE A 78 14.22 -15.51 2.04
CA ILE A 78 14.13 -14.90 0.73
C ILE A 78 12.65 -14.70 0.41
N ILE A 79 12.25 -13.45 0.15
CA ILE A 79 10.89 -13.11 -0.25
C ILE A 79 10.82 -12.90 -1.77
N LYS A 80 9.66 -13.22 -2.34
CA LYS A 80 9.37 -12.99 -3.76
C LYS A 80 8.55 -11.71 -3.89
N ILE A 81 9.04 -10.76 -4.69
CA ILE A 81 8.28 -9.57 -5.05
C ILE A 81 8.01 -9.60 -6.55
N TYR A 82 6.73 -9.64 -6.91
CA TYR A 82 6.31 -9.61 -8.31
C TYR A 82 6.21 -8.15 -8.78
N PRO A 83 6.96 -7.74 -9.83
CA PRO A 83 6.94 -6.36 -10.33
C PRO A 83 5.54 -5.85 -10.66
N ALA A 84 4.67 -6.72 -11.18
CA ALA A 84 3.28 -6.42 -11.49
C ALA A 84 2.49 -5.90 -10.27
N PHE A 85 2.86 -6.28 -9.05
CA PHE A 85 2.14 -5.91 -7.82
C PHE A 85 2.91 -4.94 -6.91
N ARG A 86 3.96 -4.28 -7.42
CA ARG A 86 4.80 -3.33 -6.63
C ARG A 86 4.05 -2.22 -5.92
N GLU A 87 2.86 -1.86 -6.42
CA GLU A 87 2.05 -0.81 -5.81
C GLU A 87 1.11 -1.30 -4.69
N PHE A 88 1.17 -2.58 -4.33
CA PHE A 88 0.41 -3.20 -3.25
C PHE A 88 1.34 -3.42 -2.04
N TYR A 89 1.26 -2.50 -1.07
CA TYR A 89 2.15 -2.51 0.08
C TYR A 89 1.61 -3.37 1.23
N GLY A 90 2.46 -4.23 1.80
CA GLY A 90 2.11 -5.09 2.92
C GLY A 90 1.24 -6.31 2.55
N MET A 91 1.19 -6.70 1.28
CA MET A 91 0.37 -7.79 0.74
C MET A 91 1.19 -8.94 0.15
N GLU A 92 2.46 -9.07 0.52
CA GLU A 92 3.41 -10.03 -0.05
C GLU A 92 2.89 -11.47 0.05
N ASP A 93 2.39 -11.88 1.23
CA ASP A 93 1.82 -13.21 1.44
C ASP A 93 0.52 -13.43 0.64
N THR A 94 -0.34 -12.42 0.57
CA THR A 94 -1.59 -12.45 -0.22
C THR A 94 -1.29 -12.62 -1.71
N ILE A 95 -0.31 -11.88 -2.23
CA ILE A 95 0.11 -11.97 -3.64
C ILE A 95 0.70 -13.34 -3.91
N GLU A 96 1.58 -13.87 -3.06
CA GLU A 96 2.16 -15.21 -3.24
C GLU A 96 1.07 -16.30 -3.27
N GLN A 97 0.02 -16.20 -2.47
CA GLN A 97 -1.14 -17.11 -2.54
C GLN A 97 -1.89 -17.01 -3.87
N ILE A 98 -2.12 -15.80 -4.37
CA ILE A 98 -2.75 -15.58 -5.68
C ILE A 98 -1.89 -16.16 -6.81
N VAL A 99 -0.58 -15.91 -6.79
CA VAL A 99 0.33 -16.48 -7.80
C VAL A 99 0.38 -18.01 -7.69
N SER A 100 0.38 -18.55 -6.48
CA SER A 100 0.33 -20.00 -6.25
C SER A 100 -0.93 -20.63 -6.84
N PHE A 101 -2.09 -19.99 -6.66
CA PHE A 101 -3.35 -20.42 -7.30
C PHE A 101 -3.20 -20.52 -8.82
N PHE A 102 -2.71 -19.45 -9.49
CA PHE A 102 -2.51 -19.48 -10.94
C PHE A 102 -1.46 -20.51 -11.36
N LYS A 103 -0.40 -20.70 -10.57
CA LYS A 103 0.65 -21.68 -10.84
C LYS A 103 0.11 -23.11 -10.82
N HIS A 104 -0.67 -23.45 -9.80
CA HIS A 104 -1.28 -24.79 -9.70
C HIS A 104 -2.35 -24.99 -10.78
N ALA A 105 -3.15 -23.96 -11.08
CA ALA A 105 -4.14 -24.01 -12.15
C ALA A 105 -3.49 -24.20 -13.54
N ALA A 106 -2.38 -23.51 -13.82
CA ALA A 106 -1.61 -23.67 -15.06
C ALA A 106 -0.97 -25.07 -15.20
N GLN A 107 -0.68 -25.73 -14.07
CA GLN A 107 -0.19 -27.12 -14.06
C GLN A 107 -1.32 -28.15 -14.24
N GLY A 108 -2.58 -27.72 -14.29
CA GLY A 108 -3.74 -28.60 -14.43
C GLY A 108 -4.17 -29.28 -13.13
N LEU A 109 -3.81 -28.73 -11.96
CA LEU A 109 -4.21 -29.23 -10.65
C LEU A 109 -5.63 -28.77 -10.28
N GLU A 110 -6.08 -29.12 -9.06
CA GLU A 110 -7.45 -28.91 -8.59
C GLU A 110 -7.87 -27.44 -8.60
N GLU A 111 -6.94 -26.50 -8.37
CA GLU A 111 -7.19 -25.06 -8.40
C GLU A 111 -7.78 -24.57 -9.73
N ARG A 112 -7.53 -25.29 -10.84
CA ARG A 112 -8.17 -25.00 -12.14
C ARG A 112 -9.70 -25.07 -12.05
N LYS A 113 -10.23 -25.93 -11.18
CA LYS A 113 -11.68 -26.18 -11.01
C LYS A 113 -12.30 -25.36 -9.89
N GLN A 114 -11.55 -24.42 -9.31
CA GLN A 114 -11.97 -23.63 -8.17
C GLN A 114 -12.15 -22.15 -8.54
N ILE A 115 -13.03 -21.49 -7.79
CA ILE A 115 -13.24 -20.04 -7.82
C ILE A 115 -12.18 -19.40 -6.92
N LEU A 116 -11.39 -18.48 -7.47
CA LEU A 116 -10.48 -17.66 -6.66
C LEU A 116 -11.30 -16.65 -5.87
N TYR A 117 -11.29 -16.75 -4.54
CA TYR A 117 -12.12 -15.92 -3.67
C TYR A 117 -11.30 -15.05 -2.74
N LEU A 118 -11.40 -13.73 -2.92
CA LEU A 118 -10.73 -12.75 -2.07
C LEU A 118 -11.63 -12.39 -0.88
N LEU A 119 -11.20 -12.77 0.32
CA LEU A 119 -11.88 -12.49 1.58
C LEU A 119 -11.15 -11.39 2.34
N GLY A 120 -11.86 -10.35 2.79
CA GLY A 120 -11.20 -9.26 3.51
C GLY A 120 -12.15 -8.15 3.91
N PRO A 121 -11.70 -7.20 4.74
CA PRO A 121 -12.52 -6.06 5.14
C PRO A 121 -12.77 -5.07 3.97
N PRO A 122 -13.80 -4.21 4.08
CA PRO A 122 -14.05 -3.15 3.10
C PRO A 122 -12.86 -2.19 2.98
N GLY A 123 -12.41 -1.88 1.76
CA GLY A 123 -11.22 -1.05 1.57
C GLY A 123 -9.89 -1.76 1.85
N GLY A 124 -9.89 -3.08 2.05
CA GLY A 124 -8.67 -3.90 2.15
C GLY A 124 -7.92 -4.10 0.83
N GLY A 125 -8.34 -3.48 -0.28
CA GLY A 125 -7.65 -3.58 -1.57
C GLY A 125 -8.07 -4.74 -2.48
N LYS A 126 -9.11 -5.51 -2.12
CA LYS A 126 -9.65 -6.62 -2.93
C LYS A 126 -10.03 -6.21 -4.35
N SER A 127 -10.85 -5.16 -4.50
CA SER A 127 -11.26 -4.65 -5.82
C SER A 127 -10.05 -4.12 -6.60
N SER A 128 -9.10 -3.47 -5.94
CA SER A 128 -7.86 -3.03 -6.59
C SER A 128 -7.02 -4.19 -7.12
N LEU A 129 -6.96 -5.31 -6.39
CA LEU A 129 -6.33 -6.56 -6.86
C LEU A 129 -7.09 -7.13 -8.06
N ALA A 130 -8.42 -7.18 -8.01
CA ALA A 130 -9.26 -7.64 -9.11
C ALA A 130 -9.06 -6.80 -10.38
N GLU A 131 -9.04 -5.47 -10.26
CA GLU A 131 -8.73 -4.56 -11.38
C GLU A 131 -7.32 -4.80 -11.93
N LYS A 132 -6.34 -5.05 -11.06
CA LYS A 132 -4.97 -5.34 -11.51
C LYS A 132 -4.90 -6.67 -12.27
N LEU A 133 -5.57 -7.72 -11.79
CA LEU A 133 -5.64 -9.01 -12.48
C LEU A 133 -6.34 -8.89 -13.84
N LYS A 134 -7.43 -8.13 -13.92
CA LYS A 134 -8.09 -7.84 -15.21
C LYS A 134 -7.16 -7.11 -16.18
N ALA A 135 -6.42 -6.11 -15.70
CA ALA A 135 -5.45 -5.40 -16.53
C ALA A 135 -4.32 -6.32 -17.04
N LEU A 136 -3.80 -7.22 -16.20
CA LEU A 136 -2.79 -8.21 -16.59
C LEU A 136 -3.35 -9.22 -17.62
N MET A 137 -4.63 -9.58 -17.51
CA MET A 137 -5.28 -10.49 -18.46
C MET A 137 -5.36 -9.90 -19.88
N GLU A 138 -5.29 -8.58 -20.05
CA GLU A 138 -5.22 -7.92 -21.35
C GLU A 138 -3.84 -8.05 -22.04
N ASP A 139 -2.80 -8.52 -21.35
CA ASP A 139 -1.42 -8.49 -21.87
C ASP A 139 -1.17 -9.53 -22.97
N VAL A 140 -1.70 -10.74 -22.79
CA VAL A 140 -1.49 -11.87 -23.69
C VAL A 140 -2.73 -12.11 -24.56
N PRO A 141 -2.63 -12.10 -25.90
CA PRO A 141 -3.77 -12.33 -26.79
C PRO A 141 -4.29 -13.77 -26.74
N ILE A 142 -5.48 -13.99 -27.29
CA ILE A 142 -6.12 -15.30 -27.48
C ILE A 142 -6.46 -15.52 -28.96
N TYR A 143 -6.45 -16.78 -29.40
CA TYR A 143 -6.85 -17.18 -30.76
C TYR A 143 -8.23 -17.82 -30.73
N CYS A 144 -9.25 -17.23 -31.34
CA CYS A 144 -10.64 -17.68 -31.24
C CYS A 144 -11.22 -18.01 -32.61
N LEU A 145 -12.27 -18.84 -32.65
CA LEU A 145 -13.04 -19.00 -33.89
C LEU A 145 -13.70 -17.67 -34.29
N LYS A 146 -13.51 -17.25 -35.54
CA LYS A 146 -14.07 -16.00 -36.08
C LYS A 146 -15.59 -16.05 -36.04
N GLY A 147 -16.18 -15.05 -35.38
CA GLY A 147 -17.63 -14.95 -35.22
C GLY A 147 -18.22 -15.76 -34.05
N SER A 148 -17.39 -16.51 -33.31
CA SER A 148 -17.87 -17.21 -32.11
C SER A 148 -18.31 -16.20 -31.04
N PRO A 149 -19.54 -16.30 -30.53
CA PRO A 149 -20.07 -15.36 -29.54
C PRO A 149 -19.50 -15.59 -28.13
N VAL A 150 -18.73 -16.66 -27.92
CA VAL A 150 -18.13 -17.04 -26.63
C VAL A 150 -16.61 -17.16 -26.71
N HIS A 151 -15.98 -16.58 -27.74
CA HIS A 151 -14.52 -16.57 -27.89
C HIS A 151 -13.87 -17.97 -27.78
N GLU A 152 -14.55 -19.00 -28.29
CA GLU A 152 -14.11 -20.39 -28.08
C GLU A 152 -12.77 -20.71 -28.76
N SER A 153 -12.04 -21.67 -28.17
CA SER A 153 -10.77 -22.13 -28.70
C SER A 153 -10.97 -22.90 -30.01
N PRO A 154 -10.16 -22.66 -31.05
CA PRO A 154 -10.16 -23.49 -32.26
C PRO A 154 -9.88 -24.96 -31.97
N LEU A 155 -9.19 -25.26 -30.87
CA LEU A 155 -8.92 -26.63 -30.43
C LEU A 155 -10.19 -27.40 -30.02
N GLY A 156 -11.29 -26.71 -29.72
CA GLY A 156 -12.58 -27.34 -29.43
C GLY A 156 -13.22 -28.04 -30.63
N LEU A 157 -12.69 -27.86 -31.84
CA LEU A 157 -13.14 -28.58 -33.04
C LEU A 157 -12.58 -30.00 -33.15
N PHE A 158 -11.56 -30.35 -32.36
CA PHE A 158 -10.85 -31.63 -32.45
C PHE A 158 -11.25 -32.58 -31.33
N SER A 159 -11.38 -33.85 -31.65
CA SER A 159 -11.67 -34.92 -30.70
C SER A 159 -10.39 -35.34 -29.97
N PRO A 160 -10.37 -35.35 -28.62
CA PRO A 160 -9.20 -35.82 -27.87
C PRO A 160 -8.86 -37.30 -28.15
N GLU A 161 -9.88 -38.12 -28.44
CA GLU A 161 -9.72 -39.55 -28.67
C GLU A 161 -9.22 -39.86 -30.09
N GLU A 162 -9.68 -39.11 -31.09
CA GLU A 162 -9.38 -39.37 -32.50
C GLU A 162 -8.18 -38.54 -33.01
N ASP A 163 -8.15 -37.25 -32.69
CA ASP A 163 -7.18 -36.29 -33.24
C ASP A 163 -6.00 -36.03 -32.30
N GLY A 164 -6.14 -36.34 -31.00
CA GLY A 164 -5.19 -35.92 -29.98
C GLY A 164 -3.74 -36.37 -30.21
N LYS A 165 -3.55 -37.62 -30.67
CA LYS A 165 -2.21 -38.15 -31.01
C LYS A 165 -1.60 -37.43 -32.21
N ILE A 166 -2.41 -37.14 -33.22
CA ILE A 166 -1.97 -36.45 -34.45
C ILE A 166 -1.53 -35.02 -34.09
N LEU A 167 -2.32 -34.31 -33.27
CA LEU A 167 -1.98 -32.96 -32.84
C LEU A 167 -0.72 -32.90 -31.97
N GLU A 168 -0.48 -33.91 -31.13
CA GLU A 168 0.73 -34.01 -30.32
C GLU A 168 1.97 -34.32 -31.17
N GLU A 169 1.88 -35.26 -32.13
CA GLU A 169 3.00 -35.65 -32.99
C GLU A 169 3.35 -34.59 -34.05
N ASP A 170 2.35 -34.03 -34.75
CA ASP A 170 2.57 -33.14 -35.89
C ASP A 170 2.78 -31.67 -35.48
N PHE A 171 2.07 -31.22 -34.43
CA PHE A 171 2.04 -29.82 -34.00
C PHE A 171 2.54 -29.60 -32.57
N GLY A 172 2.87 -30.66 -31.82
CA GLY A 172 3.40 -30.53 -30.47
C GLY A 172 2.39 -30.06 -29.44
N ILE A 173 1.08 -30.19 -29.70
CA ILE A 173 0.01 -29.75 -28.79
C ILE A 173 -0.33 -30.90 -27.84
N PRO A 174 -0.05 -30.79 -26.53
CA PRO A 174 -0.32 -31.88 -25.59
C PRO A 174 -1.83 -32.14 -25.42
N LEU A 175 -2.22 -33.40 -25.22
CA LEU A 175 -3.61 -33.83 -25.04
C LEU A 175 -4.36 -33.04 -23.95
N ARG A 176 -3.66 -32.59 -22.90
CA ARG A 176 -4.26 -31.83 -21.79
C ARG A 176 -4.94 -30.52 -22.22
N TYR A 177 -4.61 -29.97 -23.39
CA TYR A 177 -5.23 -28.75 -23.93
C TYR A 177 -6.49 -29.03 -24.76
N LEU A 178 -6.76 -30.30 -25.09
CA LEU A 178 -7.97 -30.75 -25.80
C LEU A 178 -9.05 -31.14 -24.78
N ASN A 179 -9.48 -30.19 -23.96
CA ASN A 179 -10.45 -30.43 -22.88
C ASN A 179 -11.72 -29.59 -23.00
N THR A 180 -11.89 -28.92 -24.14
CA THR A 180 -13.03 -28.06 -24.43
C THR A 180 -13.94 -28.72 -25.45
N ILE A 181 -15.24 -28.41 -25.38
CA ILE A 181 -16.24 -28.86 -26.36
C ILE A 181 -16.53 -27.75 -27.38
N PRO A 182 -17.01 -28.07 -28.60
CA PRO A 182 -17.51 -27.06 -29.52
C PRO A 182 -18.79 -26.45 -28.94
N SER A 183 -18.93 -25.13 -29.05
CA SER A 183 -20.14 -24.45 -28.61
C SER A 183 -21.36 -24.85 -29.47
N PRO A 184 -22.60 -24.57 -29.01
CA PRO A 184 -23.80 -24.78 -29.83
C PRO A 184 -23.73 -24.01 -31.15
N TRP A 185 -23.16 -22.80 -31.13
CA TRP A 185 -22.90 -22.01 -32.33
C TRP A 185 -21.92 -22.71 -33.28
N ALA A 186 -20.78 -23.19 -32.76
CA ALA A 186 -19.79 -23.88 -33.59
C ALA A 186 -20.34 -25.20 -34.15
N THR A 187 -21.13 -25.92 -33.37
CA THR A 187 -21.80 -27.16 -33.79
C THR A 187 -22.77 -26.90 -34.94
N LYS A 188 -23.56 -25.82 -34.87
CA LYS A 188 -24.43 -25.38 -35.98
C LYS A 188 -23.63 -25.08 -37.24
N ARG A 189 -22.53 -24.31 -37.13
CA ARG A 189 -21.65 -23.98 -38.27
C ARG A 189 -20.97 -25.21 -38.85
N LEU A 190 -20.54 -26.17 -38.02
CA LEU A 190 -19.95 -27.42 -38.47
C LEU A 190 -20.93 -28.21 -39.36
N ASN A 191 -22.20 -28.27 -38.97
CA ASN A 191 -23.26 -28.90 -39.78
C ASN A 191 -23.48 -28.15 -41.10
N GLU A 192 -23.55 -26.83 -41.08
CA GLU A 192 -23.66 -26.00 -42.30
C GLU A 192 -22.46 -26.15 -43.24
N PHE A 193 -21.28 -26.42 -42.67
CA PHE A 193 -20.05 -26.67 -43.41
C PHE A 193 -19.91 -28.11 -43.91
N ASN A 194 -20.88 -29.00 -43.60
CA ASN A 194 -20.84 -30.44 -43.85
C ASN A 194 -19.62 -31.12 -43.22
N GLY A 195 -19.24 -30.72 -42.01
CA GLY A 195 -18.09 -31.26 -41.27
C GLY A 195 -16.73 -30.72 -41.72
N ASP A 196 -16.69 -29.83 -42.71
CA ASP A 196 -15.43 -29.26 -43.20
C ASP A 196 -14.88 -28.17 -42.26
N ILE A 197 -13.99 -28.55 -41.35
CA ILE A 197 -13.36 -27.64 -40.40
C ILE A 197 -12.49 -26.57 -41.08
N THR A 198 -12.05 -26.78 -42.33
CA THR A 198 -11.17 -25.83 -43.04
C THR A 198 -11.88 -24.51 -43.40
N LYS A 199 -13.22 -24.51 -43.37
CA LYS A 199 -14.04 -23.31 -43.56
C LYS A 199 -14.04 -22.38 -42.35
N PHE A 200 -13.66 -22.87 -41.16
CA PHE A 200 -13.48 -22.01 -40.01
C PHE A 200 -12.26 -21.12 -40.19
N ARG A 201 -12.39 -19.88 -39.71
CA ARG A 201 -11.28 -18.92 -39.60
C ARG A 201 -10.98 -18.69 -38.13
N VAL A 202 -9.71 -18.45 -37.83
CA VAL A 202 -9.22 -18.12 -36.50
C VAL A 202 -8.85 -16.64 -36.47
N VAL A 203 -9.26 -15.93 -35.44
CA VAL A 203 -8.89 -14.52 -35.20
C VAL A 203 -8.04 -14.43 -33.96
N LYS A 204 -6.95 -13.67 -34.04
CA LYS A 204 -6.18 -13.27 -32.86
C LYS A 204 -6.81 -12.02 -32.26
N VAL A 205 -7.30 -12.15 -31.04
CA VAL A 205 -8.00 -11.08 -30.33
C VAL A 205 -7.30 -10.82 -29.01
N ARG A 206 -7.18 -9.54 -28.65
CA ARG A 206 -6.65 -9.15 -27.34
C ARG A 206 -7.80 -9.06 -26.34
N PRO A 207 -7.74 -9.76 -25.19
CA PRO A 207 -8.72 -9.58 -24.13
C PRO A 207 -8.87 -8.10 -23.75
N SER A 208 -10.09 -7.68 -23.43
CA SER A 208 -10.36 -6.29 -23.09
C SER A 208 -11.49 -6.15 -22.08
N VAL A 209 -11.22 -5.42 -21.01
CA VAL A 209 -12.23 -5.01 -20.01
C VAL A 209 -13.26 -4.09 -20.65
N LEU A 210 -12.81 -3.12 -21.46
CA LEU A 210 -13.68 -2.09 -22.05
C LEU A 210 -14.64 -2.66 -23.11
N GLN A 211 -14.17 -3.61 -23.91
CA GLN A 211 -14.98 -4.26 -24.94
C GLN A 211 -15.68 -5.54 -24.44
N GLN A 212 -15.46 -5.92 -23.18
CA GLN A 212 -15.93 -7.16 -22.58
C GLN A 212 -15.54 -8.42 -23.37
N ILE A 213 -14.31 -8.45 -23.88
CA ILE A 213 -13.75 -9.58 -24.63
C ILE A 213 -12.91 -10.42 -23.69
N ALA A 214 -13.32 -11.65 -23.41
CA ALA A 214 -12.70 -12.60 -22.48
C ALA A 214 -12.57 -12.06 -21.03
N ILE A 215 -12.99 -10.84 -20.73
CA ILE A 215 -12.97 -10.26 -19.40
C ILE A 215 -14.35 -9.63 -19.14
N ALA A 216 -15.04 -10.14 -18.13
CA ALA A 216 -16.37 -9.64 -17.77
C ALA A 216 -16.48 -9.40 -16.26
N LYS A 217 -17.40 -8.52 -15.91
CA LYS A 217 -17.75 -8.21 -14.52
C LYS A 217 -19.25 -8.40 -14.35
N THR A 218 -19.63 -9.19 -13.35
CA THR A 218 -21.02 -9.44 -12.97
C THR A 218 -21.23 -8.95 -11.54
N GLU A 219 -22.34 -8.26 -11.32
CA GLU A 219 -22.77 -7.78 -10.00
C GLU A 219 -24.12 -8.44 -9.67
N PRO A 220 -24.40 -8.70 -8.37
CA PRO A 220 -25.69 -9.20 -7.95
C PRO A 220 -26.76 -8.15 -8.27
N GLY A 221 -27.85 -8.61 -8.88
CA GLY A 221 -29.07 -7.83 -9.01
C GLY A 221 -29.90 -7.92 -7.73
N ASP A 222 -31.04 -7.23 -7.70
CA ASP A 222 -32.00 -7.40 -6.60
C ASP A 222 -32.45 -8.86 -6.49
N GLU A 223 -32.61 -9.39 -5.27
CA GLU A 223 -33.01 -10.79 -5.02
C GLU A 223 -34.30 -11.21 -5.77
N ASN A 224 -35.18 -10.23 -6.05
CA ASN A 224 -36.44 -10.45 -6.76
C ASN A 224 -36.31 -10.46 -8.30
N ASN A 225 -35.24 -9.88 -8.84
CA ASN A 225 -35.05 -9.66 -10.29
C ASN A 225 -33.78 -10.33 -10.84
N GLN A 226 -32.92 -10.88 -10.00
CA GLN A 226 -31.70 -11.51 -10.46
C GLN A 226 -32.00 -12.90 -11.03
N ASP A 227 -31.84 -12.98 -12.35
CA ASP A 227 -32.01 -14.18 -13.12
C ASP A 227 -30.64 -14.78 -13.51
N ILE A 228 -30.63 -16.11 -13.71
CA ILE A 228 -29.47 -16.91 -14.12
C ILE A 228 -28.89 -16.38 -15.44
N SER A 229 -29.72 -15.72 -16.25
CA SER A 229 -29.33 -15.08 -17.51
C SER A 229 -28.19 -14.06 -17.40
N SER A 230 -27.97 -13.47 -16.22
CA SER A 230 -26.81 -12.60 -15.96
C SER A 230 -25.46 -13.31 -16.12
N LEU A 231 -25.42 -14.63 -15.89
CA LEU A 231 -24.22 -15.45 -16.07
C LEU A 231 -24.22 -16.20 -17.39
N VAL A 232 -25.35 -16.78 -17.79
CA VAL A 232 -25.38 -17.74 -18.90
C VAL A 232 -25.91 -17.15 -20.21
N GLY A 233 -26.54 -15.98 -20.19
CA GLY A 233 -27.22 -15.38 -21.34
C GLY A 233 -28.72 -15.68 -21.38
N LYS A 234 -29.40 -15.25 -22.44
CA LYS A 234 -30.85 -15.46 -22.63
C LYS A 234 -31.22 -15.45 -24.11
N VAL A 235 -32.43 -15.89 -24.45
CA VAL A 235 -32.97 -15.77 -25.80
C VAL A 235 -33.21 -14.31 -26.19
N ASP A 236 -32.84 -13.94 -27.42
CA ASP A 236 -33.22 -12.66 -28.00
C ASP A 236 -34.58 -12.78 -28.70
N ILE A 237 -35.61 -12.21 -28.07
CA ILE A 237 -36.99 -12.24 -28.56
C ILE A 237 -37.09 -11.71 -29.99
N ARG A 238 -36.22 -10.76 -30.40
CA ARG A 238 -36.22 -10.19 -31.75
C ARG A 238 -35.83 -11.19 -32.83
N LYS A 239 -35.05 -12.20 -32.47
CA LYS A 239 -34.57 -13.23 -33.40
C LYS A 239 -35.53 -14.42 -33.53
N LEU A 240 -36.54 -14.49 -32.67
CA LEU A 240 -37.54 -15.57 -32.69
C LEU A 240 -38.48 -15.53 -33.91
N GLU A 241 -38.49 -14.42 -34.65
CA GLU A 241 -39.18 -14.35 -35.94
C GLU A 241 -38.45 -15.17 -37.03
N GLU A 242 -37.13 -15.26 -36.94
CA GLU A 242 -36.27 -15.91 -37.94
C GLU A 242 -35.79 -17.30 -37.51
N TYR A 243 -35.64 -17.52 -36.20
CA TYR A 243 -35.02 -18.72 -35.63
C TYR A 243 -35.87 -19.32 -34.50
N PRO A 244 -35.91 -20.66 -34.37
CA PRO A 244 -36.49 -21.34 -33.21
C PRO A 244 -35.86 -20.92 -31.87
N GLN A 245 -36.58 -21.11 -30.76
CA GLN A 245 -36.10 -20.75 -29.41
C GLN A 245 -34.84 -21.52 -28.98
N ASP A 246 -34.69 -22.76 -29.44
CA ASP A 246 -33.54 -23.63 -29.20
C ASP A 246 -32.40 -23.43 -30.22
N ASP A 247 -32.54 -22.49 -31.16
CA ASP A 247 -31.49 -22.18 -32.13
C ASP A 247 -30.36 -21.33 -31.50
N PRO A 248 -29.08 -21.76 -31.60
CA PRO A 248 -27.94 -20.99 -31.12
C PRO A 248 -27.88 -19.55 -31.64
N ASP A 249 -28.35 -19.28 -32.86
CA ASP A 249 -28.34 -17.93 -33.43
C ASP A 249 -29.41 -17.01 -32.83
N ALA A 250 -30.48 -17.57 -32.25
CA ALA A 250 -31.49 -16.83 -31.48
C ALA A 250 -31.01 -16.46 -30.06
N TYR A 251 -29.91 -17.06 -29.59
CA TYR A 251 -29.41 -16.86 -28.25
C TYR A 251 -28.53 -15.63 -28.12
N SER A 252 -28.78 -14.82 -27.09
CA SER A 252 -27.93 -13.71 -26.67
C SER A 252 -26.92 -14.21 -25.63
N TYR A 253 -25.69 -14.45 -26.09
CA TYR A 253 -24.51 -14.82 -25.30
C TYR A 253 -23.95 -13.62 -24.50
N SER A 254 -24.83 -12.84 -23.87
CA SER A 254 -24.47 -11.65 -23.10
C SER A 254 -24.14 -11.95 -21.62
N GLY A 255 -24.16 -13.22 -21.22
CA GLY A 255 -23.89 -13.63 -19.85
C GLY A 255 -22.41 -13.49 -19.48
N GLY A 256 -22.13 -13.29 -18.19
CA GLY A 256 -20.75 -13.17 -17.69
C GLY A 256 -19.85 -14.35 -18.07
N LEU A 257 -20.34 -15.60 -18.01
CA LEU A 257 -19.59 -16.79 -18.42
C LEU A 257 -19.36 -16.86 -19.93
N CYS A 258 -20.27 -16.30 -20.75
CA CYS A 258 -20.10 -16.22 -22.20
C CYS A 258 -18.96 -15.27 -22.55
N LEU A 259 -19.02 -14.06 -21.98
CA LEU A 259 -18.10 -12.96 -22.28
C LEU A 259 -16.70 -13.20 -21.70
N ALA A 260 -16.60 -13.85 -20.53
CA ALA A 260 -15.34 -14.10 -19.85
C ALA A 260 -14.64 -15.40 -20.26
N ASN A 261 -15.19 -16.15 -21.22
CA ASN A 261 -14.59 -17.42 -21.64
C ASN A 261 -13.13 -17.20 -22.08
N ARG A 262 -12.27 -18.13 -21.69
CA ARG A 262 -10.81 -18.09 -21.87
C ARG A 262 -10.09 -16.92 -21.20
N GLY A 263 -10.74 -16.12 -20.36
CA GLY A 263 -10.09 -15.05 -19.60
C GLY A 263 -10.54 -15.00 -18.14
N LEU A 264 -11.14 -13.90 -17.70
CA LEU A 264 -11.41 -13.63 -16.28
C LEU A 264 -12.83 -13.08 -16.06
N LEU A 265 -13.62 -13.80 -15.26
CA LEU A 265 -14.93 -13.35 -14.77
C LEU A 265 -14.78 -12.82 -13.34
N GLU A 266 -15.04 -11.53 -13.12
CA GLU A 266 -15.18 -10.97 -11.77
C GLU A 266 -16.65 -11.03 -11.32
N PHE A 267 -16.94 -11.75 -10.24
CA PHE A 267 -18.24 -11.74 -9.58
C PHE A 267 -18.13 -10.97 -8.25
N VAL A 268 -18.59 -9.73 -8.27
CA VAL A 268 -18.60 -8.84 -7.10
C VAL A 268 -19.66 -9.30 -6.11
N GLU A 269 -19.34 -9.42 -4.82
CA GLU A 269 -20.32 -9.73 -3.77
C GLU A 269 -21.20 -10.96 -4.08
N MET A 270 -20.56 -12.00 -4.64
CA MET A 270 -21.20 -13.23 -5.15
C MET A 270 -22.23 -13.84 -4.18
N PHE A 271 -22.00 -13.77 -2.87
CA PHE A 271 -22.87 -14.39 -1.86
C PHE A 271 -24.17 -13.62 -1.57
N LYS A 272 -24.36 -12.43 -2.15
CA LYS A 272 -25.67 -11.77 -2.17
C LYS A 272 -26.62 -12.37 -3.21
N ALA A 273 -26.07 -13.06 -4.21
CA ALA A 273 -26.89 -13.71 -5.22
C ALA A 273 -27.56 -14.99 -4.66
N PRO A 274 -28.80 -15.30 -5.08
CA PRO A 274 -29.44 -16.56 -4.73
C PRO A 274 -28.60 -17.77 -5.18
N ILE A 275 -28.56 -18.85 -4.37
CA ILE A 275 -27.76 -20.05 -4.68
C ILE A 275 -28.04 -20.64 -6.08
N LYS A 276 -29.28 -20.52 -6.57
CA LYS A 276 -29.69 -20.99 -7.90
C LYS A 276 -28.92 -20.30 -9.03
N VAL A 277 -28.60 -19.01 -8.85
CA VAL A 277 -27.81 -18.22 -9.79
C VAL A 277 -26.35 -18.70 -9.80
N LEU A 278 -25.86 -19.27 -8.70
CA LEU A 278 -24.48 -19.72 -8.61
C LEU A 278 -24.24 -21.11 -9.23
N HIS A 279 -25.28 -21.93 -9.45
CA HIS A 279 -25.12 -23.30 -9.97
C HIS A 279 -24.36 -23.40 -11.30
N PRO A 280 -24.59 -22.53 -12.30
CA PRO A 280 -23.80 -22.56 -13.53
C PRO A 280 -22.30 -22.35 -13.33
N LEU A 281 -21.87 -21.65 -12.26
CA LEU A 281 -20.45 -21.49 -11.95
C LEU A 281 -19.83 -22.83 -11.56
N LEU A 282 -20.55 -23.67 -10.83
CA LEU A 282 -20.06 -24.99 -10.43
C LEU A 282 -19.86 -25.90 -11.64
N THR A 283 -20.84 -25.94 -12.54
CA THR A 283 -20.71 -26.74 -13.77
C THR A 283 -19.59 -26.19 -14.64
N ALA A 284 -19.50 -24.87 -14.78
CA ALA A 284 -18.46 -24.22 -15.58
C ALA A 284 -17.05 -24.53 -15.06
N THR A 285 -16.79 -24.44 -13.75
CA THR A 285 -15.45 -24.73 -13.21
C THR A 285 -15.15 -26.23 -13.15
N GLN A 286 -16.15 -27.09 -12.96
CA GLN A 286 -15.95 -28.54 -12.84
C GLN A 286 -15.81 -29.25 -14.19
N GLU A 287 -16.73 -28.97 -15.12
CA GLU A 287 -16.88 -29.68 -16.40
C GLU A 287 -16.27 -28.91 -17.57
N GLY A 288 -15.83 -27.66 -17.35
CA GLY A 288 -15.36 -26.78 -18.43
C GLY A 288 -16.48 -26.37 -19.40
N ASN A 289 -17.74 -26.49 -18.97
CA ASN A 289 -18.91 -26.10 -19.74
C ASN A 289 -20.12 -25.83 -18.83
N TYR A 290 -21.15 -25.16 -19.35
CA TYR A 290 -22.40 -24.90 -18.64
C TYR A 290 -23.58 -24.90 -19.59
N LYS A 291 -24.80 -25.05 -19.06
CA LYS A 291 -26.03 -24.96 -19.85
C LYS A 291 -26.56 -23.53 -19.87
N GLY A 292 -27.08 -23.12 -21.03
CA GLY A 292 -27.83 -21.87 -21.17
C GLY A 292 -29.19 -21.95 -20.48
N THR A 293 -30.01 -20.91 -20.68
CA THR A 293 -31.40 -20.90 -20.18
C THR A 293 -32.34 -21.79 -20.99
N GLU A 294 -31.93 -22.21 -22.20
CA GLU A 294 -32.75 -22.99 -23.12
C GLU A 294 -32.20 -24.40 -23.36
N GLY A 295 -33.01 -25.22 -24.03
CA GLY A 295 -32.74 -26.64 -24.29
C GLY A 295 -31.75 -26.95 -25.41
N PHE A 296 -30.68 -26.16 -25.59
CA PHE A 296 -29.61 -26.50 -26.54
C PHE A 296 -28.33 -26.97 -25.82
N GLY A 297 -27.33 -27.39 -26.59
CA GLY A 297 -26.09 -28.00 -26.08
C GLY A 297 -25.32 -27.15 -25.06
N ALA A 298 -24.38 -27.77 -24.35
CA ALA A 298 -23.55 -27.07 -23.38
C ALA A 298 -22.61 -26.06 -24.05
N ILE A 299 -22.38 -24.93 -23.39
CA ILE A 299 -21.50 -23.85 -23.82
C ILE A 299 -20.13 -24.02 -23.13
N PRO A 300 -19.01 -24.03 -23.87
CA PRO A 300 -17.69 -24.20 -23.28
C PRO A 300 -17.28 -23.02 -22.40
N PHE A 301 -16.52 -23.32 -21.34
CA PHE A 301 -15.90 -22.34 -20.46
C PHE A 301 -14.51 -22.82 -20.00
N ASP A 302 -13.47 -22.09 -20.40
CA ASP A 302 -12.08 -22.30 -19.96
C ASP A 302 -11.50 -20.98 -19.39
N GLY A 303 -12.32 -20.24 -18.66
CA GLY A 303 -11.95 -19.00 -17.98
C GLY A 303 -11.71 -19.19 -16.48
N ILE A 304 -11.26 -18.13 -15.82
CA ILE A 304 -11.07 -18.09 -14.37
C ILE A 304 -12.19 -17.28 -13.74
N VAL A 305 -12.77 -17.80 -12.67
CA VAL A 305 -13.78 -17.07 -11.87
C VAL A 305 -13.10 -16.48 -10.65
N LEU A 306 -13.19 -15.16 -10.52
CA LEU A 306 -12.71 -14.38 -9.39
C LEU A 306 -13.92 -13.81 -8.65
N ALA A 307 -14.05 -14.12 -7.37
CA ALA A 307 -15.07 -13.55 -6.50
C ALA A 307 -14.42 -12.78 -5.35
N HIS A 308 -15.12 -11.79 -4.80
CA HIS A 308 -14.69 -11.12 -3.58
C HIS A 308 -15.89 -10.68 -2.75
N SER A 309 -15.76 -10.77 -1.43
CA SER A 309 -16.82 -10.38 -0.50
C SER A 309 -16.24 -10.00 0.87
N ASN A 310 -17.10 -9.62 1.82
CA ASN A 310 -16.69 -9.28 3.18
C ASN A 310 -16.81 -10.48 4.16
N GLU A 311 -16.30 -10.32 5.38
CA GLU A 311 -16.32 -11.38 6.38
C GLU A 311 -17.74 -11.77 6.82
N ALA A 312 -18.66 -10.79 6.95
CA ALA A 312 -20.02 -11.05 7.39
C ALA A 312 -20.80 -11.90 6.36
N GLU A 313 -20.64 -11.59 5.08
CA GLU A 313 -21.21 -12.34 3.95
C GLU A 313 -20.65 -13.77 3.92
N TRP A 314 -19.33 -13.91 4.08
CA TRP A 314 -18.69 -15.22 4.13
C TRP A 314 -19.20 -16.09 5.29
N GLN A 315 -19.29 -15.53 6.51
CA GLN A 315 -19.77 -16.28 7.68
C GLN A 315 -21.24 -16.68 7.52
N SER A 316 -22.08 -15.80 6.96
CA SER A 316 -23.48 -16.12 6.65
C SER A 316 -23.58 -17.23 5.60
N PHE A 317 -22.79 -17.15 4.53
CA PHE A 317 -22.76 -18.15 3.46
C PHE A 317 -22.28 -19.52 3.97
N LYS A 318 -21.18 -19.54 4.74
CA LYS A 318 -20.60 -20.76 5.33
C LYS A 318 -21.52 -21.42 6.36
N GLY A 319 -22.30 -20.63 7.10
CA GLY A 319 -23.24 -21.13 8.10
C GLY A 319 -24.41 -21.92 7.51
N ASN A 320 -24.71 -21.76 6.21
CA ASN A 320 -25.82 -22.42 5.55
C ASN A 320 -25.42 -23.77 4.95
N ARG A 321 -26.00 -24.86 5.46
CA ARG A 321 -25.74 -26.24 5.00
C ARG A 321 -26.03 -26.48 3.51
N ASN A 322 -26.97 -25.73 2.92
CA ASN A 322 -27.28 -25.87 1.49
C ASN A 322 -26.12 -25.42 0.60
N ASN A 323 -25.16 -24.66 1.15
CA ASN A 323 -24.01 -24.13 0.43
C ASN A 323 -22.76 -25.03 0.54
N GLU A 324 -22.83 -26.17 1.24
CA GLU A 324 -21.66 -27.02 1.51
C GLU A 324 -20.92 -27.44 0.23
N ALA A 325 -21.67 -27.80 -0.83
CA ALA A 325 -21.10 -28.15 -2.13
C ALA A 325 -20.30 -27.01 -2.80
N PHE A 326 -20.58 -25.75 -2.47
CA PHE A 326 -19.82 -24.61 -2.97
C PHE A 326 -18.51 -24.40 -2.22
N LEU A 327 -18.43 -24.79 -0.94
CA LEU A 327 -17.25 -24.51 -0.11
C LEU A 327 -16.00 -25.21 -0.64
N ASP A 328 -16.13 -26.45 -1.11
CA ASP A 328 -15.01 -27.22 -1.68
C ASP A 328 -14.51 -26.64 -3.01
N ARG A 329 -15.30 -25.77 -3.66
CA ARG A 329 -15.01 -25.17 -4.96
C ARG A 329 -14.47 -23.76 -4.86
N ILE A 330 -14.14 -23.30 -3.65
CA ILE A 330 -13.64 -21.97 -3.40
C ILE A 330 -12.22 -22.02 -2.87
N TYR A 331 -11.30 -21.38 -3.58
CA TYR A 331 -9.94 -21.13 -3.11
C TYR A 331 -9.90 -19.79 -2.37
N ILE A 332 -9.85 -19.82 -1.05
CA ILE A 332 -9.92 -18.61 -0.22
C ILE A 332 -8.53 -17.97 -0.09
N VAL A 333 -8.41 -16.72 -0.51
CA VAL A 333 -7.25 -15.85 -0.22
C VAL A 333 -7.70 -14.73 0.70
N LYS A 334 -7.06 -14.65 1.89
CA LYS A 334 -7.31 -13.54 2.81
C LYS A 334 -6.54 -12.29 2.40
N VAL A 335 -7.23 -11.16 2.40
CA VAL A 335 -6.71 -9.82 2.07
C VAL A 335 -6.91 -8.91 3.28
N PRO A 336 -6.07 -9.03 4.34
CA PRO A 336 -6.16 -8.19 5.51
C PRO A 336 -5.72 -6.75 5.20
N TYR A 337 -6.02 -5.81 6.10
CA TYR A 337 -5.43 -4.49 6.05
C TYR A 337 -3.91 -4.54 6.30
N CYS A 338 -3.19 -3.52 5.82
CA CYS A 338 -1.77 -3.37 6.12
C CYS A 338 -1.56 -3.17 7.63
N LEU A 339 -0.61 -3.93 8.19
CA LEU A 339 -0.28 -3.92 9.62
C LEU A 339 1.06 -3.23 9.91
N ARG A 340 1.73 -2.69 8.90
CA ARG A 340 3.04 -2.04 9.01
C ARG A 340 2.87 -0.56 8.78
N VAL A 341 3.33 0.26 9.72
CA VAL A 341 3.14 1.72 9.66
C VAL A 341 3.83 2.30 8.42
N THR A 342 5.06 1.87 8.13
CA THR A 342 5.79 2.39 6.98
C THR A 342 5.12 2.04 5.65
N ASP A 343 4.50 0.87 5.53
CA ASP A 343 3.83 0.45 4.30
C ASP A 343 2.46 1.13 4.15
N GLU A 344 1.73 1.34 5.25
CA GLU A 344 0.50 2.15 5.26
C GLU A 344 0.78 3.61 4.87
N VAL A 345 1.92 4.19 5.27
CA VAL A 345 2.34 5.53 4.81
C VAL A 345 2.47 5.56 3.29
N LYS A 346 3.10 4.55 2.67
CA LYS A 346 3.23 4.47 1.21
C LYS A 346 1.88 4.37 0.49
N ILE A 347 0.91 3.68 1.10
CA ILE A 347 -0.48 3.64 0.59
C ILE A 347 -1.04 5.06 0.53
N TYR A 348 -0.87 5.85 1.59
CA TYR A 348 -1.36 7.23 1.62
C TYR A 348 -0.60 8.16 0.67
N GLU A 349 0.71 7.98 0.53
CA GLU A 349 1.52 8.74 -0.44
C GLU A 349 1.07 8.48 -1.87
N LYS A 350 0.80 7.21 -2.22
CA LYS A 350 0.21 6.85 -3.51
C LYS A 350 -1.14 7.55 -3.73
N LEU A 351 -2.02 7.54 -2.72
CA LEU A 351 -3.34 8.18 -2.82
C LEU A 351 -3.23 9.71 -3.01
N VAL A 352 -2.35 10.38 -2.25
CA VAL A 352 -2.13 11.83 -2.36
C VAL A 352 -1.54 12.18 -3.72
N LYS A 353 -0.55 11.41 -4.20
CA LYS A 353 0.09 11.60 -5.52
C LYS A 353 -0.91 11.54 -6.67
N ASN A 354 -1.93 10.69 -6.57
CA ASN A 354 -2.97 10.54 -7.58
C ASN A 354 -4.14 11.54 -7.43
N SER A 355 -3.99 12.56 -6.57
CA SER A 355 -5.02 13.57 -6.30
C SER A 355 -4.54 14.98 -6.65
N SER A 356 -5.45 15.95 -6.67
CA SER A 356 -5.11 17.38 -6.79
C SER A 356 -4.29 17.92 -5.62
N LEU A 357 -4.20 17.16 -4.52
CA LEU A 357 -3.42 17.49 -3.33
C LEU A 357 -1.94 17.08 -3.46
N ALA A 358 -1.50 16.52 -4.58
CA ALA A 358 -0.13 16.04 -4.77
C ALA A 358 0.95 17.12 -4.50
N ASN A 359 0.64 18.38 -4.85
CA ASN A 359 1.55 19.53 -4.66
C ASN A 359 1.22 20.35 -3.40
N ALA A 360 0.20 19.97 -2.63
CA ALA A 360 -0.21 20.70 -1.44
C ALA A 360 0.84 20.53 -0.33
N PRO A 361 1.21 21.59 0.41
CA PRO A 361 2.16 21.48 1.51
C PRO A 361 1.72 20.46 2.55
N ARG A 362 2.64 19.59 2.95
CA ARG A 362 2.41 18.51 3.90
C ARG A 362 3.48 18.55 4.97
N ALA A 363 3.08 18.92 6.18
CA ALA A 363 3.98 18.88 7.31
C ALA A 363 4.54 17.47 7.55
N PRO A 364 5.77 17.35 8.08
CA PRO A 364 6.35 16.10 8.54
C PRO A 364 5.42 15.30 9.46
N ASN A 365 5.56 13.98 9.43
CA ASN A 365 4.84 13.01 10.26
C ASN A 365 3.31 12.95 10.14
N VAL A 366 2.63 13.82 9.37
CA VAL A 366 1.17 13.77 9.25
C VAL A 366 0.65 12.42 8.76
N LEU A 367 1.26 11.87 7.69
CA LEU A 367 0.86 10.54 7.20
C LEU A 367 1.26 9.43 8.17
N LYS A 368 2.41 9.57 8.84
CA LYS A 368 2.88 8.60 9.83
C LYS A 368 1.91 8.52 11.03
N MET A 369 1.40 9.66 11.51
CA MET A 369 0.40 9.71 12.58
C MET A 369 -0.89 9.00 12.17
N LEU A 370 -1.40 9.30 10.98
CA LEU A 370 -2.61 8.65 10.46
C LEU A 370 -2.39 7.13 10.28
N ALA A 371 -1.25 6.73 9.74
CA ALA A 371 -0.90 5.33 9.51
C ALA A 371 -0.76 4.57 10.82
N GLN A 372 -0.10 5.17 11.81
CA GLN A 372 0.06 4.59 13.14
C GLN A 372 -1.31 4.40 13.82
N PHE A 373 -2.20 5.39 13.74
CA PHE A 373 -3.56 5.25 14.25
C PHE A 373 -4.32 4.14 13.55
N ALA A 374 -4.30 4.10 12.22
CA ALA A 374 -4.97 3.06 11.44
C ALA A 374 -4.45 1.67 11.82
N VAL A 375 -3.14 1.46 11.90
CA VAL A 375 -2.53 0.18 12.30
C VAL A 375 -2.90 -0.19 13.75
N LEU A 376 -2.88 0.75 14.69
CA LEU A 376 -3.33 0.51 16.07
C LEU A 376 -4.75 -0.06 16.13
N THR A 377 -5.67 0.47 15.32
CA THR A 377 -7.06 -0.02 15.28
C THR A 377 -7.23 -1.42 14.65
N ARG A 378 -6.23 -1.88 13.88
CA ARG A 378 -6.20 -3.20 13.20
C ARG A 378 -5.48 -4.27 14.04
N LEU A 379 -4.66 -3.81 14.99
CA LEU A 379 -4.01 -4.52 16.08
C LEU A 379 -4.98 -5.33 16.95
N LYS A 380 -4.84 -6.67 17.05
CA LYS A 380 -5.40 -7.37 18.21
C LYS A 380 -4.56 -7.07 19.46
N GLU A 381 -5.22 -6.75 20.56
CA GLU A 381 -4.57 -6.42 21.84
C GLU A 381 -3.80 -7.64 22.37
N PRO A 382 -2.49 -7.49 22.67
CA PRO A 382 -1.70 -8.56 23.27
C PRO A 382 -1.93 -8.64 24.79
N GLU A 383 -2.00 -9.86 25.35
CA GLU A 383 -2.28 -10.07 26.78
C GLU A 383 -1.15 -9.59 27.71
N ASN A 384 0.11 -9.84 27.32
CA ASN A 384 1.28 -9.69 28.20
C ASN A 384 2.27 -8.59 27.75
N SER A 385 1.85 -7.66 26.89
CA SER A 385 2.69 -6.55 26.41
C SER A 385 1.86 -5.34 26.03
N ASN A 386 2.49 -4.20 25.73
CA ASN A 386 1.79 -3.04 25.22
C ASN A 386 1.47 -3.18 23.71
N ILE A 387 0.27 -2.79 23.28
CA ILE A 387 -0.11 -2.72 21.86
C ILE A 387 0.81 -1.80 21.06
N PHE A 388 1.34 -0.74 21.66
CA PHE A 388 2.26 0.17 20.97
C PHE A 388 3.62 -0.50 20.69
N SER A 389 4.10 -1.35 21.60
CA SER A 389 5.28 -2.18 21.36
C SER A 389 5.05 -3.14 20.20
N LYS A 390 3.85 -3.74 20.11
CA LYS A 390 3.45 -4.59 18.99
C LYS A 390 3.48 -3.85 17.65
N VAL A 391 2.93 -2.63 17.56
CA VAL A 391 2.97 -1.79 16.34
C VAL A 391 4.41 -1.57 15.86
N ARG A 392 5.31 -1.22 16.77
CA ARG A 392 6.73 -0.96 16.43
C ARG A 392 7.47 -2.23 16.01
N VAL A 393 7.18 -3.37 16.66
CA VAL A 393 7.73 -4.67 16.23
C VAL A 393 7.22 -5.07 14.84
N TYR A 394 5.94 -4.82 14.53
CA TYR A 394 5.38 -5.07 13.20
C TYR A 394 5.98 -4.16 12.13
N ASP A 395 6.48 -2.99 12.51
CA ASP A 395 7.24 -2.13 11.59
C ASP A 395 8.74 -2.48 11.53
N GLY A 396 9.18 -3.53 12.24
CA GLY A 396 10.54 -4.07 12.20
C GLY A 396 11.53 -3.36 13.14
N GLU A 397 11.04 -2.63 14.13
CA GLU A 397 11.87 -2.01 15.16
C GLU A 397 12.36 -3.04 16.20
N ASN A 398 13.58 -2.85 16.73
CA ASN A 398 14.08 -3.66 17.84
C ASN A 398 13.75 -2.98 19.17
N LEU A 399 12.94 -3.64 20.01
CA LEU A 399 12.51 -3.11 21.30
C LEU A 399 13.13 -3.78 22.51
N LYS A 400 14.08 -4.72 22.34
CA LYS A 400 14.64 -5.49 23.47
C LYS A 400 15.23 -4.61 24.58
N ASP A 401 15.81 -3.47 24.22
CA ASP A 401 16.42 -2.53 25.17
C ASP A 401 15.44 -1.48 25.73
N ILE A 402 14.26 -1.34 25.11
CA ILE A 402 13.27 -0.31 25.44
C ILE A 402 12.12 -0.90 26.26
N ASP A 403 11.63 -2.08 25.86
CA ASP A 403 10.54 -2.78 26.51
C ASP A 403 10.86 -4.28 26.63
N PRO A 404 11.29 -4.75 27.81
CA PRO A 404 11.60 -6.16 28.06
C PRO A 404 10.40 -7.10 27.90
N LYS A 405 9.16 -6.57 27.92
CA LYS A 405 7.93 -7.35 27.71
C LYS A 405 7.56 -7.48 26.24
N ALA A 406 8.23 -6.76 25.33
CA ALA A 406 7.99 -6.87 23.90
C ALA A 406 8.33 -8.28 23.40
N LYS A 407 7.42 -8.86 22.61
CA LYS A 407 7.58 -10.17 21.99
C LYS A 407 8.16 -10.04 20.58
N SER A 408 8.64 -11.15 20.04
CA SER A 408 9.06 -11.23 18.64
C SER A 408 7.86 -11.11 17.68
N TYR A 409 8.13 -10.78 16.43
CA TYR A 409 7.10 -10.67 15.38
C TYR A 409 6.29 -11.96 15.23
N GLN A 410 6.97 -13.12 15.21
CA GLN A 410 6.31 -14.42 15.07
C GLN A 410 5.40 -14.75 16.26
N GLU A 411 5.86 -14.54 17.50
CA GLU A 411 5.02 -14.77 18.69
C GLU A 411 3.76 -13.92 18.66
N TYR A 412 3.87 -12.64 18.29
CA TYR A 412 2.70 -11.78 18.18
C TYR A 412 1.71 -12.23 17.10
N ARG A 413 2.21 -12.70 15.96
CA ARG A 413 1.38 -13.28 14.89
C ARG A 413 0.67 -14.54 15.34
N ASP A 414 1.38 -15.43 16.03
CA ASP A 414 0.83 -16.68 16.54
C ASP A 414 -0.28 -16.42 17.58
N TYR A 415 -0.10 -15.45 18.48
CA TYR A 415 -1.12 -15.06 19.46
C TYR A 415 -2.33 -14.36 18.83
N ALA A 416 -2.13 -13.54 17.80
CA ALA A 416 -3.23 -12.83 17.14
C ALA A 416 -4.09 -13.75 16.25
N GLY A 417 -3.48 -14.82 15.73
CA GLY A 417 -4.13 -15.79 14.87
C GLY A 417 -4.44 -15.26 13.46
N VAL A 418 -5.20 -16.04 12.71
CA VAL A 418 -5.42 -15.87 11.26
C VAL A 418 -6.33 -14.70 10.85
N ASP A 419 -6.95 -14.02 11.82
CA ASP A 419 -7.90 -12.92 11.57
C ASP A 419 -7.34 -11.55 11.95
N GLU A 420 -6.05 -11.47 12.25
CA GLU A 420 -5.40 -10.19 12.50
C GLU A 420 -5.40 -9.30 11.25
N GLY A 421 -5.79 -8.04 11.41
CA GLY A 421 -5.95 -7.10 10.28
C GLY A 421 -7.24 -7.25 9.49
N MET A 422 -8.15 -8.13 9.90
CA MET A 422 -9.49 -8.26 9.29
C MET A 422 -10.52 -7.27 9.85
N THR A 423 -10.15 -6.52 10.91
CA THR A 423 -10.96 -5.49 11.55
C THR A 423 -10.15 -4.20 11.72
N GLY A 424 -10.82 -3.10 12.08
CA GLY A 424 -10.21 -1.79 12.30
C GLY A 424 -10.50 -0.78 11.20
N MET A 425 -9.78 0.35 11.23
CA MET A 425 -10.02 1.48 10.34
C MET A 425 -9.64 1.18 8.90
N SER A 426 -10.62 1.39 8.00
CA SER A 426 -10.43 1.24 6.56
C SER A 426 -9.54 2.34 5.98
N THR A 427 -8.89 2.03 4.86
CA THR A 427 -8.19 3.03 4.04
C THR A 427 -9.13 4.14 3.56
N ARG A 428 -10.42 3.85 3.34
CA ARG A 428 -11.45 4.85 3.00
C ARG A 428 -11.70 5.83 4.13
N PHE A 429 -11.74 5.37 5.38
CA PHE A 429 -11.82 6.24 6.55
C PHE A 429 -10.60 7.16 6.63
N ALA A 430 -9.39 6.59 6.51
CA ALA A 430 -8.15 7.36 6.52
C ALA A 430 -8.12 8.43 5.43
N PHE A 431 -8.60 8.12 4.22
CA PHE A 431 -8.68 9.09 3.14
C PHE A 431 -9.68 10.23 3.41
N LYS A 432 -10.84 9.93 3.99
CA LYS A 432 -11.80 10.97 4.42
C LYS A 432 -11.18 11.90 5.47
N VAL A 433 -10.46 11.34 6.44
CA VAL A 433 -9.72 12.12 7.46
C VAL A 433 -8.69 13.01 6.78
N LEU A 434 -7.85 12.44 5.91
CA LEU A 434 -6.79 13.17 5.23
C LEU A 434 -7.35 14.32 4.38
N SER A 435 -8.42 14.08 3.63
CA SER A 435 -9.11 15.12 2.84
C SER A 435 -9.63 16.26 3.72
N LYS A 436 -10.24 15.95 4.87
CA LYS A 436 -10.68 16.95 5.84
C LYS A 436 -9.53 17.74 6.46
N VAL A 437 -8.38 17.09 6.68
CA VAL A 437 -7.19 17.75 7.25
C VAL A 437 -6.58 18.73 6.25
N PHE A 438 -6.45 18.35 4.97
CA PHE A 438 -5.95 19.24 3.92
C PHE A 438 -6.85 20.45 3.71
N ASN A 439 -8.17 20.29 3.89
CA ASN A 439 -9.16 21.35 3.69
C ASN A 439 -9.69 21.93 5.02
N PHE A 440 -8.93 21.79 6.11
CA PHE A 440 -9.38 22.26 7.42
C PHE A 440 -9.35 23.79 7.54
N ASP A 441 -8.32 24.41 6.96
CA ASP A 441 -8.16 25.86 6.92
C ASP A 441 -8.77 26.43 5.63
N ASN A 442 -9.62 27.45 5.75
CA ASN A 442 -10.25 28.12 4.61
C ASN A 442 -9.26 28.95 3.77
N THR A 443 -8.07 29.21 4.29
CA THR A 443 -7.07 30.11 3.70
C THR A 443 -5.87 29.40 3.11
N GLU A 444 -5.68 28.12 3.39
CA GLU A 444 -4.54 27.31 2.97
C GLU A 444 -4.96 25.84 2.82
N VAL A 445 -4.68 25.25 1.64
CA VAL A 445 -4.84 23.80 1.44
C VAL A 445 -3.53 23.13 1.84
N ALA A 446 -3.45 22.64 3.08
CA ALA A 446 -2.25 21.98 3.59
C ALA A 446 -2.56 21.03 4.74
N ALA A 447 -1.74 19.99 4.88
CA ALA A 447 -1.92 19.00 5.94
C ALA A 447 -1.08 19.35 7.18
N ASN A 448 -1.75 19.57 8.31
CA ASN A 448 -1.15 19.96 9.59
C ASN A 448 -1.35 18.85 10.66
N PRO A 449 -0.31 18.49 11.46
CA PRO A 449 -0.42 17.47 12.50
C PRO A 449 -1.44 17.81 13.61
N VAL A 450 -1.59 19.08 13.97
CA VAL A 450 -2.56 19.51 15.01
C VAL A 450 -3.99 19.35 14.50
N HIS A 451 -4.24 19.74 13.23
CA HIS A 451 -5.52 19.49 12.59
C HIS A 451 -5.78 17.99 12.43
N MET A 452 -4.75 17.17 12.17
CA MET A 452 -4.89 15.72 12.10
C MET A 452 -5.41 15.13 13.41
N LEU A 453 -4.84 15.49 14.56
CA LEU A 453 -5.30 15.03 15.88
C LEU A 453 -6.76 15.43 16.12
N TYR A 454 -7.09 16.70 15.89
CA TYR A 454 -8.44 17.23 16.11
C TYR A 454 -9.48 16.58 15.17
N VAL A 455 -9.17 16.45 13.88
CA VAL A 455 -10.08 15.84 12.90
C VAL A 455 -10.28 14.36 13.21
N LEU A 456 -9.25 13.64 13.66
CA LEU A 456 -9.37 12.24 14.09
C LEU A 456 -10.33 12.10 15.27
N GLU A 457 -10.15 12.89 16.33
CA GLU A 457 -11.07 12.89 17.49
C GLU A 457 -12.51 13.16 17.05
N GLN A 458 -12.73 14.21 16.26
CA GLN A 458 -14.07 14.52 15.74
C GLN A 458 -14.66 13.45 14.83
N GLN A 459 -13.83 12.74 14.04
CA GLN A 459 -14.34 11.66 13.19
C GLN A 459 -14.75 10.45 14.01
N ILE A 460 -14.01 10.11 15.06
CA ILE A 460 -14.35 8.99 15.94
C ILE A 460 -15.68 9.23 16.64
N GLU A 461 -15.90 10.43 17.17
CA GLU A 461 -17.17 10.80 17.82
C GLU A 461 -18.36 10.75 16.83
N ARG A 462 -18.15 11.15 15.57
CA ARG A 462 -19.21 11.16 14.55
C ARG A 462 -19.58 9.78 14.02
N GLU A 463 -18.65 8.83 14.02
CA GLU A 463 -18.90 7.45 13.56
C GLU A 463 -19.72 6.64 14.57
N GLN A 464 -19.96 7.17 15.79
CA GLN A 464 -20.82 6.55 16.81
C GLN A 464 -20.45 5.08 17.10
N TYR A 465 -19.16 4.83 17.34
CA TYR A 465 -18.69 3.50 17.72
C TYR A 465 -19.32 3.02 19.03
N PRO A 466 -19.31 1.70 19.30
CA PRO A 466 -19.62 1.19 20.63
C PRO A 466 -18.74 1.89 21.68
N GLY A 467 -19.32 2.26 22.83
CA GLY A 467 -18.65 3.14 23.79
C GLY A 467 -17.29 2.65 24.30
N GLU A 468 -17.04 1.33 24.32
CA GLU A 468 -15.72 0.77 24.63
C GLU A 468 -14.69 1.01 23.52
N VAL A 469 -15.10 0.87 22.26
CA VAL A 469 -14.23 1.08 21.08
C VAL A 469 -13.91 2.56 20.92
N GLU A 470 -14.90 3.43 21.11
CA GLU A 470 -14.71 4.88 21.05
C GLU A 470 -13.69 5.35 22.09
N LYS A 471 -13.88 4.97 23.37
CA LYS A 471 -12.94 5.31 24.46
C LYS A 471 -11.53 4.81 24.17
N ARG A 472 -11.41 3.60 23.63
CA ARG A 472 -10.13 2.99 23.27
C ARG A 472 -9.43 3.75 22.15
N TYR A 473 -10.13 4.12 21.09
CA TYR A 473 -9.55 4.89 19.99
C TYR A 473 -9.14 6.29 20.42
N LEU A 474 -9.94 6.95 21.27
CA LEU A 474 -9.55 8.24 21.87
C LEU A 474 -8.33 8.10 22.78
N ALA A 475 -8.23 7.01 23.55
CA ALA A 475 -7.03 6.70 24.33
C ALA A 475 -5.81 6.52 23.43
N TYR A 476 -5.94 5.82 22.30
CA TYR A 476 -4.84 5.66 21.34
C TYR A 476 -4.34 7.00 20.77
N ILE A 477 -5.24 7.94 20.48
CA ILE A 477 -4.87 9.28 20.02
C ILE A 477 -4.08 10.03 21.11
N LYS A 478 -4.53 9.98 22.36
CA LYS A 478 -3.89 10.70 23.46
C LYS A 478 -2.54 10.09 23.84
N GLU A 479 -2.50 8.77 24.06
CA GLU A 479 -1.33 8.07 24.59
C GLU A 479 -0.26 7.79 23.52
N TYR A 480 -0.66 7.36 22.32
CA TYR A 480 0.29 6.84 21.33
C TYR A 480 0.57 7.81 20.18
N LEU A 481 -0.32 8.76 19.91
CA LEU A 481 -0.08 9.79 18.90
C LEU A 481 0.36 11.10 19.56
N THR A 482 -0.44 11.62 20.49
CA THR A 482 -0.25 12.97 21.04
C THR A 482 1.00 13.05 21.90
N ALA A 483 1.16 12.18 22.91
CA ALA A 483 2.33 12.25 23.80
C ALA A 483 3.68 12.08 23.04
N PRO A 484 3.88 11.09 22.16
CA PRO A 484 5.10 10.99 21.37
C PRO A 484 5.29 12.16 20.40
N PHE A 485 4.20 12.72 19.85
CA PHE A 485 4.29 13.89 18.99
C PHE A 485 4.70 15.15 19.75
N VAL A 486 4.25 15.34 21.00
CA VAL A 486 4.68 16.45 21.87
C VAL A 486 6.19 16.39 22.12
N GLU A 487 6.73 15.20 22.40
CA GLU A 487 8.17 15.02 22.56
C GLU A 487 8.93 15.30 21.25
N PHE A 488 8.43 14.78 20.12
CA PHE A 488 9.02 14.99 18.80
C PHE A 488 9.05 16.49 18.43
N ILE A 489 7.92 17.18 18.52
CA ILE A 489 7.83 18.60 18.15
C ILE A 489 8.62 19.48 19.11
N GLY A 490 8.70 19.12 20.40
CA GLY A 490 9.55 19.78 21.36
C GLY A 490 11.02 19.74 20.94
N LYS A 491 11.52 18.55 20.57
CA LYS A 491 12.89 18.39 20.05
C LYS A 491 13.10 19.14 18.74
N GLU A 492 12.13 19.12 17.83
CA GLU A 492 12.19 19.85 16.56
C GLU A 492 12.29 21.36 16.74
N ILE A 493 11.42 21.94 17.57
CA ILE A 493 11.40 23.37 17.89
C ILE A 493 12.72 23.77 18.55
N GLN A 494 13.18 22.99 19.53
CA GLN A 494 14.45 23.24 20.20
C GLN A 494 15.63 23.17 19.24
N THR A 495 15.66 22.18 18.34
CA THR A 495 16.74 22.04 17.35
C THR A 495 16.75 23.22 16.37
N ALA A 496 15.58 23.57 15.80
CA ALA A 496 15.46 24.70 14.89
C ALA A 496 15.86 26.03 15.56
N TYR A 497 15.56 26.16 16.86
CA TYR A 497 16.03 27.28 17.67
C TYR A 497 17.55 27.27 17.86
N LEU A 498 18.15 26.15 18.28
CA LEU A 498 19.60 26.07 18.55
C LEU A 498 20.45 26.40 17.32
N GLU A 499 20.04 25.90 16.16
CA GLU A 499 20.72 26.20 14.91
C GLU A 499 20.72 27.72 14.64
N SER A 500 19.76 28.49 15.19
CA SER A 500 19.62 29.94 14.93
C SER A 500 20.51 30.78 15.84
N TYR A 501 21.18 30.10 16.77
CA TYR A 501 21.83 30.68 17.92
C TYR A 501 23.28 30.22 18.05
N SER A 502 24.04 30.27 16.96
CA SER A 502 25.50 30.12 17.01
C SER A 502 26.15 31.10 17.99
N GLU A 503 25.62 32.33 18.08
CA GLU A 503 26.12 33.37 18.98
C GLU A 503 25.74 33.14 20.45
N TYR A 504 24.56 32.58 20.75
CA TYR A 504 24.19 32.26 22.13
C TYR A 504 24.92 31.04 22.65
N GLY A 505 25.15 30.03 21.79
CA GLY A 505 26.08 28.94 22.06
C GLY A 505 27.48 29.44 22.32
N GLN A 506 27.94 30.41 21.52
CA GLN A 506 29.24 31.04 21.74
C GLN A 506 29.28 31.84 23.05
N ASN A 507 28.23 32.58 23.41
CA ASN A 507 28.19 33.34 24.65
C ASN A 507 28.20 32.46 25.90
N ILE A 508 27.45 31.34 25.90
CA ILE A 508 27.48 30.37 27.00
C ILE A 508 28.85 29.70 27.07
N PHE A 509 29.43 29.34 25.92
CA PHE A 509 30.78 28.77 25.84
C PHE A 509 31.83 29.72 26.41
N ASP A 510 31.84 30.97 25.95
CA ASP A 510 32.83 31.99 26.33
C ASP A 510 32.72 32.32 27.82
N ARG A 511 31.48 32.44 28.34
CA ARG A 511 31.22 32.66 29.76
C ARG A 511 31.63 31.46 30.62
N TYR A 512 31.30 30.24 30.20
CA TYR A 512 31.68 29.02 30.91
C TYR A 512 33.20 28.88 30.99
N VAL A 513 33.92 29.10 29.88
CA VAL A 513 35.39 29.05 29.84
C VAL A 513 36.00 30.08 30.77
N ASN A 514 35.48 31.32 30.77
CA ASN A 514 35.98 32.38 31.65
C ASN A 514 35.77 32.04 33.13
N PHE A 515 34.56 31.60 33.49
CA PHE A 515 34.26 31.20 34.87
C PHE A 515 35.07 29.98 35.31
N ALA A 516 35.27 29.00 34.43
CA ALA A 516 36.09 27.83 34.72
C ALA A 516 37.57 28.20 34.93
N ASP A 517 38.11 29.11 34.12
CA ASP A 517 39.50 29.58 34.23
C ASP A 517 39.71 30.34 35.56
N LEU A 518 38.81 31.27 35.91
CA LEU A 518 38.87 32.01 37.17
C LEU A 518 38.69 31.11 38.39
N TRP A 519 37.81 30.10 38.30
CA TRP A 519 37.62 29.11 39.36
C TRP A 519 38.84 28.22 39.58
N ILE A 520 39.57 27.87 38.50
CA ILE A 520 40.85 27.12 38.58
C ILE A 520 41.95 27.99 39.19
N GLN A 521 42.02 29.27 38.81
CA GLN A 521 43.02 30.24 39.27
C GLN A 521 42.73 30.81 40.67
N ASP A 522 41.60 30.45 41.29
CA ASP A 522 41.15 30.95 42.60
C ASP A 522 41.00 32.49 42.62
N GLN A 523 40.46 33.04 41.53
CA GLN A 523 40.22 34.48 41.36
C GLN A 523 38.72 34.79 41.35
N GLU A 524 38.38 35.99 41.83
CA GLU A 524 37.00 36.49 41.81
C GLU A 524 36.66 37.03 40.41
N TYR A 525 35.45 36.73 39.93
CA TYR A 525 34.92 37.37 38.73
C TYR A 525 34.21 38.67 39.12
N ARG A 526 34.53 39.77 38.41
CA ARG A 526 33.85 41.05 38.56
C ARG A 526 33.07 41.34 37.29
N ASP A 527 31.75 41.38 37.39
CA ASP A 527 30.91 41.67 36.24
C ASP A 527 31.10 43.14 35.80
N PRO A 528 31.55 43.40 34.56
CA PRO A 528 31.79 44.76 34.08
C PRO A 528 30.53 45.63 33.98
N ASN A 529 29.35 45.02 33.89
CA ASN A 529 28.08 45.71 33.66
C ASN A 529 27.27 45.90 34.94
N THR A 530 27.33 44.95 35.87
CA THR A 530 26.56 45.01 37.13
C THR A 530 27.40 45.35 38.35
N GLY A 531 28.74 45.23 38.27
CA GLY A 531 29.65 45.41 39.40
C GLY A 531 29.57 44.29 40.45
N GLU A 532 28.85 43.21 40.14
CA GLU A 532 28.71 42.05 41.02
C GLU A 532 30.02 41.27 41.10
N ILE A 533 30.39 40.85 42.31
CA ILE A 533 31.60 40.05 42.56
C ILE A 533 31.14 38.62 42.83
N LEU A 534 31.49 37.70 41.94
CA LEU A 534 31.29 36.27 42.14
C LEU A 534 32.54 35.70 42.80
N ASP A 535 32.38 35.26 44.04
CA ASP A 535 33.40 34.50 44.75
C ASP A 535 33.52 33.08 44.17
N ARG A 536 34.49 32.31 44.67
CA ARG A 536 34.74 30.95 44.18
C ARG A 536 33.52 30.02 44.32
N ASN A 537 32.71 30.20 45.36
CA ASN A 537 31.53 29.37 45.60
C ASN A 537 30.41 29.74 44.62
N ALA A 538 30.18 31.03 44.39
CA ALA A 538 29.21 31.52 43.42
C ALA A 538 29.60 31.14 41.98
N LEU A 539 30.90 31.18 41.63
CA LEU A 539 31.39 30.66 40.35
C LEU A 539 31.14 29.15 40.21
N ASN A 540 31.32 28.38 41.29
CA ASN A 540 31.00 26.96 41.27
C ASN A 540 29.51 26.72 41.03
N ASP A 541 28.64 27.48 41.67
CA ASP A 541 27.19 27.38 41.49
C ASP A 541 26.77 27.70 40.05
N GLU A 542 27.37 28.71 39.41
CA GLU A 542 27.13 29.03 38.00
C GLU A 542 27.65 27.94 37.04
N LEU A 543 28.82 27.36 37.30
CA LEU A 543 29.37 26.26 36.50
C LEU A 543 28.54 24.97 36.66
N GLU A 544 28.08 24.67 37.87
CA GLU A 544 27.24 23.51 38.15
C GLU A 544 25.88 23.58 37.44
N LYS A 545 25.32 24.78 37.23
CA LYS A 545 24.09 24.96 36.44
C LYS A 545 24.24 24.42 35.02
N VAL A 546 25.45 24.48 34.45
CA VAL A 546 25.78 24.00 33.10
C VAL A 546 26.15 22.50 33.11
N GLU A 547 26.89 22.05 34.13
CA GLU A 547 27.44 20.69 34.21
C GLU A 547 26.42 19.63 34.69
N LYS A 548 25.55 19.98 35.65
CA LYS A 548 24.56 19.06 36.24
C LYS A 548 23.56 18.50 35.21
N PRO A 549 22.95 19.32 34.31
CA PRO A 549 22.07 18.81 33.26
C PRO A 549 22.75 17.80 32.34
N ALA A 550 24.08 17.87 32.23
CA ALA A 550 24.84 16.99 31.37
C ALA A 550 25.30 15.69 32.03
N GLY A 551 25.21 15.59 33.36
CA GLY A 551 25.58 14.40 34.13
C GLY A 551 27.10 14.24 34.29
N ILE A 552 27.85 15.34 34.39
CA ILE A 552 29.31 15.29 34.57
C ILE A 552 29.64 14.78 35.98
N THR A 553 30.36 13.66 36.06
CA THR A 553 30.72 12.98 37.32
C THR A 553 31.94 13.58 38.01
N ASN A 554 32.88 14.16 37.25
CA ASN A 554 34.06 14.83 37.78
C ASN A 554 34.22 16.25 37.20
N PRO A 555 33.55 17.25 37.81
CA PRO A 555 33.57 18.63 37.35
C PRO A 555 34.96 19.25 37.28
N LYS A 556 35.84 18.93 38.24
CA LYS A 556 37.17 19.54 38.33
C LYS A 556 38.06 19.17 37.15
N ASP A 557 38.09 17.88 36.79
CA ASP A 557 38.88 17.41 35.65
C ASP A 557 38.29 17.89 34.33
N PHE A 558 36.96 17.93 34.23
CA PHE A 558 36.24 18.44 33.06
C PHE A 558 36.54 19.93 32.80
N ARG A 559 36.47 20.78 33.83
CA ARG A 559 36.82 22.21 33.75
C ARG A 559 38.27 22.42 33.30
N ASN A 560 39.21 21.67 33.89
CA ASN A 560 40.63 21.73 33.52
C ASN A 560 40.89 21.29 32.08
N GLU A 561 40.24 20.21 31.61
CA GLU A 561 40.37 19.72 30.24
C GLU A 561 39.92 20.79 29.22
N ILE A 562 38.77 21.41 29.47
CA ILE A 562 38.18 22.43 28.60
C ILE A 562 39.05 23.69 28.54
N VAL A 563 39.43 24.23 29.69
CA VAL A 563 40.25 25.46 29.75
C VAL A 563 41.58 25.25 29.03
N ASN A 564 42.23 24.10 29.25
CA ASN A 564 43.47 23.75 28.54
C ASN A 564 43.27 23.61 27.02
N PHE A 565 42.16 23.03 26.57
CA PHE A 565 41.84 22.96 25.14
C PHE A 565 41.66 24.37 24.55
N VAL A 566 40.89 25.24 25.20
CA VAL A 566 40.62 26.59 24.71
C VAL A 566 41.88 27.47 24.74
N LEU A 567 42.73 27.37 25.77
CA LEU A 567 44.01 28.08 25.83
C LEU A 567 44.95 27.67 24.68
N ARG A 568 45.02 26.36 24.35
CA ARG A 568 45.78 25.88 23.19
C ARG A 568 45.20 26.39 21.87
N ALA A 569 43.87 26.38 21.74
CA ALA A 569 43.20 26.88 20.55
C ALA A 569 43.40 28.40 20.37
N ARG A 570 43.33 29.19 21.45
CA ARG A 570 43.61 30.64 21.45
C ARG A 570 45.05 30.95 21.03
N ALA A 571 46.01 30.17 21.52
CA ALA A 571 47.43 30.33 21.16
C ALA A 571 47.67 30.12 19.65
N ASN A 572 46.92 29.21 19.02
CA ASN A 572 47.02 28.92 17.59
C ASN A 572 46.17 29.85 16.70
N ASN A 573 45.17 30.55 17.25
CA ASN A 573 44.20 31.39 16.51
C ASN A 573 44.27 32.88 16.87
N ALA A 574 45.47 33.44 17.02
CA ALA A 574 45.69 34.87 17.27
C ALA A 574 44.85 35.46 18.42
N GLY A 575 44.64 34.68 19.49
CA GLY A 575 43.92 35.10 20.69
C GLY A 575 42.39 34.97 20.63
N LYS A 576 41.81 34.49 19.53
CA LYS A 576 40.35 34.27 19.44
C LYS A 576 39.94 32.92 20.03
N ASN A 577 38.79 32.92 20.72
CA ASN A 577 38.14 31.68 21.15
C ASN A 577 37.78 30.81 19.95
N PRO A 578 37.90 29.48 20.08
CA PRO A 578 37.39 28.57 19.06
C PRO A 578 35.85 28.61 19.07
N LEU A 579 35.25 28.23 17.93
CA LEU A 579 33.80 28.06 17.84
C LEU A 579 33.32 27.04 18.87
N TRP A 580 32.20 27.29 19.53
CA TRP A 580 31.65 26.41 20.57
C TRP A 580 31.35 24.97 20.08
N THR A 581 31.22 24.78 18.76
CA THR A 581 31.04 23.48 18.10
C THR A 581 32.33 22.68 17.93
N SER A 582 33.50 23.28 18.16
CA SER A 582 34.81 22.66 17.90
C SER A 582 35.18 21.54 18.88
N TYR A 583 34.55 21.50 20.05
CA TYR A 583 34.84 20.50 21.08
C TYR A 583 33.57 19.75 21.48
N GLU A 584 33.52 18.48 21.10
CA GLU A 584 32.33 17.64 21.17
C GLU A 584 31.77 17.49 22.60
N LYS A 585 32.64 17.32 23.61
CA LYS A 585 32.18 17.16 25.00
C LYS A 585 31.50 18.41 25.53
N LEU A 586 32.09 19.60 25.32
CA LEU A 586 31.49 20.86 25.79
C LEU A 586 30.26 21.23 24.95
N ARG A 587 30.27 20.94 23.65
CA ARG A 587 29.09 21.08 22.79
C ARG A 587 27.90 20.31 23.37
N ALA A 588 28.08 19.02 23.71
CA ALA A 588 27.02 18.20 24.29
C ALA A 588 26.50 18.74 25.64
N VAL A 589 27.39 19.32 26.46
CA VAL A 589 27.02 19.94 27.73
C VAL A 589 26.21 21.22 27.52
N ILE A 590 26.67 22.10 26.62
CA ILE A 590 26.00 23.36 26.29
C ILE A 590 24.63 23.07 25.66
N GLU A 591 24.55 22.12 24.73
CA GLU A 591 23.29 21.66 24.15
C GLU A 591 22.32 21.22 25.25
N LYS A 592 22.72 20.32 26.16
CA LYS A 592 21.89 19.87 27.28
C LYS A 592 21.47 21.00 28.23
N ARG A 593 22.33 22.00 28.47
CA ARG A 593 21.98 23.18 29.28
C ARG A 593 20.93 24.06 28.58
N MET A 594 21.07 24.27 27.27
CA MET A 594 20.08 25.03 26.51
C MET A 594 18.75 24.27 26.43
N PHE A 595 18.78 22.95 26.31
CA PHE A 595 17.57 22.12 26.31
C PHE A 595 16.82 22.15 27.64
N SER A 596 17.50 22.32 28.78
CA SER A 596 16.86 22.38 30.10
C SER A 596 16.21 23.74 30.42
N THR A 597 16.71 24.83 29.84
CA THR A 597 16.22 26.20 30.12
C THR A 597 15.26 26.67 29.02
N THR A 598 14.09 26.03 28.95
CA THR A 598 13.09 26.30 27.91
C THR A 598 12.34 27.63 28.08
N GLU A 599 12.43 28.26 29.26
CA GLU A 599 11.85 29.59 29.51
C GLU A 599 12.50 30.67 28.64
N ASP A 600 13.80 30.52 28.36
CA ASP A 600 14.57 31.43 27.49
C ASP A 600 14.14 31.35 26.02
N LEU A 601 13.48 30.26 25.61
CA LEU A 601 12.99 30.05 24.23
C LEU A 601 11.68 30.81 23.97
N LEU A 602 10.84 30.98 25.01
CA LEU A 602 9.47 31.49 24.90
C LEU A 602 9.37 32.89 24.26
N PRO A 603 10.23 33.88 24.60
CA PRO A 603 10.16 35.21 24.00
C PRO A 603 10.41 35.21 22.49
N VAL A 604 11.16 34.23 21.98
CA VAL A 604 11.55 34.16 20.56
C VAL A 604 10.56 33.31 19.77
N ILE A 605 10.17 32.13 20.26
CA ILE A 605 9.27 31.23 19.51
C ILE A 605 7.80 31.69 19.52
N SER A 606 7.37 32.44 20.54
CA SER A 606 5.99 32.95 20.62
C SER A 606 5.66 33.91 19.49
N PHE A 607 4.42 33.93 19.01
CA PHE A 607 3.97 34.85 17.94
C PHE A 607 3.44 36.19 18.48
N ASN A 608 3.77 36.53 19.73
CA ASN A 608 3.43 37.81 20.34
C ASN A 608 4.28 38.95 19.76
N ALA A 609 3.83 40.20 19.91
CA ALA A 609 4.58 41.38 19.48
C ALA A 609 5.98 41.40 20.10
N LYS A 610 7.01 41.48 19.25
CA LYS A 610 8.42 41.48 19.68
C LYS A 610 8.82 42.88 20.14
N SER A 611 9.52 42.96 21.26
CA SER A 611 10.00 44.22 21.85
C SER A 611 11.26 44.77 21.17
N SER A 612 12.04 43.93 20.49
CA SER A 612 13.29 44.33 19.82
C SER A 612 13.33 43.88 18.35
N LYS A 613 14.08 44.60 17.51
CA LYS A 613 14.36 44.21 16.11
C LYS A 613 15.16 42.90 16.03
N GLU A 614 16.07 42.70 16.97
CA GLU A 614 16.89 41.50 17.07
C GLU A 614 16.01 40.26 17.31
N ASP A 615 15.02 40.33 18.21
CA ASP A 615 14.07 39.25 18.46
C ASP A 615 13.16 38.97 17.26
N GLN A 616 12.88 39.98 16.44
CA GLN A 616 12.10 39.83 15.21
C GLN A 616 12.89 39.09 14.12
N GLU A 617 14.17 39.42 13.95
CA GLU A 617 15.07 38.71 13.03
C GLU A 617 15.30 37.26 13.47
N LYS A 618 15.51 37.04 14.77
CA LYS A 618 15.62 35.70 15.37
C LYS A 618 14.38 34.85 15.14
N HIS A 619 13.20 35.42 15.35
CA HIS A 619 11.94 34.73 15.09
C HIS A 619 11.78 34.38 13.60
N ALA A 620 12.13 35.29 12.68
CA ALA A 620 12.09 35.02 11.25
C ALA A 620 13.02 33.87 10.84
N ASN A 621 14.25 33.83 11.39
CA ASN A 621 15.21 32.75 11.14
C ASN A 621 14.70 31.40 11.65
N PHE A 622 14.10 31.37 12.85
CA PHE A 622 13.45 30.17 13.38
C PHE A 622 12.32 29.67 12.45
N VAL A 623 11.43 30.56 12.01
CA VAL A 623 10.33 30.21 11.10
C VAL A 623 10.88 29.66 9.78
N ASN A 624 11.88 30.32 9.19
CA ASN A 624 12.47 29.88 7.92
C ASN A 624 13.05 28.47 8.02
N ARG A 625 13.71 28.10 9.11
CA ARG A 625 14.23 26.73 9.30
C ARG A 625 13.14 25.68 9.48
N MET A 626 12.08 26.04 10.18
CA MET A 626 10.91 25.17 10.22
C MET A 626 10.29 25.01 8.82
N VAL A 627 10.31 26.07 8.00
CA VAL A 627 9.87 25.97 6.60
C VAL A 627 10.79 25.06 5.78
N GLU A 628 12.11 25.14 5.96
CA GLU A 628 13.09 24.23 5.33
C GLU A 628 12.85 22.76 5.71
N LYS A 629 12.34 22.50 6.92
CA LYS A 629 11.92 21.17 7.38
C LYS A 629 10.60 20.67 6.80
N GLY A 630 9.91 21.47 5.98
CA GLY A 630 8.70 21.08 5.25
C GLY A 630 7.39 21.61 5.87
N TYR A 631 7.45 22.56 6.80
CA TYR A 631 6.27 23.24 7.34
C TYR A 631 5.91 24.51 6.55
N THR A 632 4.67 24.98 6.63
CA THR A 632 4.30 26.34 6.19
C THR A 632 4.40 27.34 7.35
N PRO A 633 4.59 28.65 7.09
CA PRO A 633 4.65 29.64 8.18
C PRO A 633 3.43 29.62 9.11
N LYS A 634 2.23 29.37 8.56
CA LYS A 634 1.01 29.21 9.35
C LYS A 634 1.02 27.94 10.18
N GLN A 635 1.49 26.82 9.63
CA GLN A 635 1.64 25.58 10.37
C GLN A 635 2.58 25.76 11.56
N VAL A 636 3.71 26.44 11.38
CA VAL A 636 4.67 26.74 12.46
C VAL A 636 3.99 27.51 13.58
N ARG A 637 3.21 28.55 13.23
CA ARG A 637 2.43 29.31 14.22
C ARG A 637 1.49 28.44 15.03
N LEU A 638 0.66 27.65 14.36
CA LEU A 638 -0.29 26.79 15.04
C LEU A 638 0.42 25.74 15.92
N LEU A 639 1.49 25.14 15.42
CA LEU A 639 2.26 24.12 16.13
C LEU A 639 2.87 24.66 17.41
N VAL A 640 3.48 25.86 17.35
CA VAL A 640 4.07 26.49 18.55
C VAL A 640 2.99 26.87 19.56
N GLU A 641 1.90 27.52 19.12
CA GLU A 641 0.78 27.88 20.01
C GLU A 641 0.16 26.64 20.69
N TRP A 642 -0.02 25.56 19.93
CA TRP A 642 -0.52 24.29 20.45
C TRP A 642 0.45 23.65 21.44
N TYR A 643 1.73 23.55 21.10
CA TYR A 643 2.76 22.97 21.97
C TYR A 643 2.84 23.70 23.31
N LEU A 644 2.81 25.04 23.30
CA LEU A 644 2.82 25.86 24.50
C LEU A 644 1.58 25.64 25.38
N ARG A 645 0.41 25.39 24.77
CA ARG A 645 -0.82 25.09 25.51
C ARG A 645 -0.73 23.73 26.18
N VAL A 646 -0.37 22.69 25.44
CA VAL A 646 -0.28 21.31 25.95
C VAL A 646 0.68 21.23 27.14
N ARG A 647 1.82 21.91 27.04
CA ARG A 647 2.82 21.96 28.11
C ARG A 647 2.35 22.72 29.35
N LYS A 648 1.48 23.74 29.22
CA LYS A 648 0.90 24.43 30.39
C LYS A 648 -0.15 23.58 31.10
N SER A 649 -0.77 22.64 30.40
CA SER A 649 -1.78 21.73 30.95
C SER A 649 -1.23 20.39 31.43
N SER A 650 0.03 20.09 31.11
CA SER A 650 0.78 18.92 31.60
C SER A 650 1.61 19.33 32.81
#